data_AF-A0A1Q9DKJ0-F1
#
_entry.id   AF-A0A1Q9DKJ0-F1
#
_cell.length_a   1.000
_cell.length_b   1.000
_cell.length_c   1.000
_cell.angle_alpha   90.00
_cell.angle_beta   90.00
_cell.angle_gamma   90.00
#
_symmetry.space_group_name_H-M   'P 1'
#
loop_
_entity.id
_entity.type
_entity.pdbx_description
1 polymer ?
#
loop_
_entity_poly.entity_id
_entity_poly.type
_entity_poly.pdbx_seq_one_letter_code
_entity_poly.pdbx_strand_id
1 'polypeptide(L)'
;MTGASRLSIALALRTPRALLIPSIMLSFKTMACLAFGVIPAVAIRAAREVSISDEEDCWNTDLAAPVGPDNLGTLTAIMTKNLRRQCRSEVQGLIEDLFEECMKLERASKERCLQNFFEWFTGAYVSDSLSAELALAPEEAMLWAGFHDGDPRGLNHTALEAFADMVDASIVHPSTILGRVVQKNNDLVGCRGDPGASTPCFKAWRMDKGPVVNFWTSASRAFVEGMAAKNQPSVVAVLNKGLDPAEKWSLYDSVFWKFELPTLVHEVAGRALKYEFDFRPQLLLVDMRGTCQKMVNLVTFELRTAKWEPGEVLQLLEEKPIICFDCPEGQCDLDQALAAKVRSFLGKVLAGASQPPSRGAEAGASSLSIALALRTPRALLTPSIMLSFRTMACLAFGAIPAVAIRAARDVSTSPEEDIETREPPTHFHVFLCVMWLKHNDCWGNWSAPDTLDTLMAIMTRSMEDRCRSEVKGLLEGLFGECTKIEGASEEECLQDLFGWFVGEKTTGILTARLASAPKEAMLWAGFYDGDPRGLNQTALEAFADMVDASIVHPSTVLGRVVQKNNDLLGCRDDPGASTPCFKGWRMWDKGPVVNFWTGASQAFVHGMALRKQSSVVAVLNKGLDRMEKWSLHDSVFWNYELPTLGNEVAATEPTDFPLQLLLVDMRGTCEKLAMWVTERLEEQDIVSVGIWLSSKPIICIDCAEGQCHLDEALAARVRSCLGVDGSLSSPVSPSCPRFVYTLGMNLARDLPWFPS
;
A
#
# COMPACT_ATOMS: atom_id res chain seq x y z
N MET A 1 -39.95 -49.91 -58.66
CA MET A 1 -39.23 -49.36 -57.49
C MET A 1 -38.83 -47.94 -57.84
N THR A 2 -39.53 -46.99 -57.24
CA THR A 2 -39.61 -45.57 -57.64
C THR A 2 -38.76 -44.70 -56.71
N GLY A 3 -38.23 -43.55 -57.11
CA GLY A 3 -38.25 -42.90 -58.42
C GLY A 3 -38.09 -41.38 -58.32
N ALA A 4 -37.44 -40.80 -59.33
CA ALA A 4 -37.60 -39.43 -59.88
C ALA A 4 -37.36 -38.22 -58.94
N SER A 5 -36.54 -37.20 -59.28
CA SER A 5 -36.35 -36.42 -60.52
C SER A 5 -37.52 -35.53 -60.94
N ARG A 6 -37.20 -34.26 -61.26
CA ARG A 6 -37.96 -33.31 -62.12
C ARG A 6 -39.28 -32.77 -61.53
N LEU A 7 -39.90 -31.67 -61.99
CA LEU A 7 -39.52 -30.44 -62.75
C LEU A 7 -40.84 -29.62 -62.88
N SER A 8 -40.77 -28.34 -63.30
CA SER A 8 -41.88 -27.57 -63.95
C SER A 8 -42.96 -26.95 -63.02
N ILE A 9 -43.18 -25.62 -63.02
CA ILE A 9 -44.00 -24.79 -63.96
C ILE A 9 -45.52 -25.09 -63.75
N ALA A 10 -46.46 -24.14 -63.56
CA ALA A 10 -46.60 -22.75 -64.03
C ALA A 10 -47.64 -21.92 -63.23
N LEU A 11 -47.72 -20.59 -63.51
CA LEU A 11 -48.89 -19.67 -63.61
C LEU A 11 -50.08 -19.77 -62.59
N ALA A 12 -50.81 -18.69 -62.24
CA ALA A 12 -50.68 -17.24 -62.42
C ALA A 12 -51.80 -16.49 -61.66
N LEU A 13 -51.70 -15.15 -61.67
CA LEU A 13 -52.75 -14.11 -61.56
C LEU A 13 -52.86 -13.29 -60.25
N ARG A 14 -52.48 -12.01 -60.44
CA ARG A 14 -53.19 -10.79 -60.01
C ARG A 14 -53.24 -10.44 -58.50
N THR A 15 -52.41 -9.44 -58.19
CA THR A 15 -52.78 -8.25 -57.39
C THR A 15 -54.24 -7.80 -57.65
N PRO A 16 -54.97 -7.31 -56.62
CA PRO A 16 -54.61 -6.06 -55.95
C PRO A 16 -54.61 -6.07 -54.42
N ARG A 17 -54.02 -5.00 -53.87
CA ARG A 17 -53.93 -4.64 -52.45
C ARG A 17 -55.24 -4.85 -51.69
N ALA A 18 -55.20 -5.66 -50.64
CA ALA A 18 -56.08 -5.59 -49.48
C ALA A 18 -55.30 -6.02 -48.23
N LEU A 19 -55.48 -5.30 -47.11
CA LEU A 19 -54.85 -5.67 -45.84
C LEU A 19 -55.46 -6.97 -45.32
N LEU A 20 -54.64 -7.99 -45.10
CA LEU A 20 -54.99 -9.19 -44.34
C LEU A 20 -53.84 -9.56 -43.40
N ILE A 21 -54.17 -9.65 -42.11
CA ILE A 21 -53.28 -10.05 -41.02
C ILE A 21 -53.24 -11.59 -40.98
N PRO A 22 -52.06 -12.24 -41.10
CA PRO A 22 -51.92 -13.67 -40.84
C PRO A 22 -51.40 -13.90 -39.41
N SER A 23 -52.12 -14.76 -38.69
CA SER A 23 -51.87 -15.25 -37.34
C SER A 23 -50.40 -15.58 -37.03
N ILE A 24 -49.85 -14.95 -35.98
CA ILE A 24 -48.60 -15.40 -35.35
C ILE A 24 -48.90 -16.64 -34.52
N MET A 25 -48.23 -17.77 -34.81
CA MET A 25 -48.16 -18.89 -33.87
C MET A 25 -47.33 -18.47 -32.65
N LEU A 26 -47.98 -18.36 -31.50
CA LEU A 26 -47.32 -18.10 -30.22
C LEU A 26 -46.48 -19.31 -29.81
N SER A 27 -45.23 -19.07 -29.44
CA SER A 27 -44.35 -20.14 -28.92
C SER A 27 -44.87 -20.68 -27.59
N PHE A 28 -44.46 -21.90 -27.23
CA PHE A 28 -44.82 -22.52 -25.95
C PHE A 28 -44.40 -21.67 -24.74
N LYS A 29 -43.28 -20.94 -24.83
CA LYS A 29 -42.86 -19.94 -23.83
C LYS A 29 -43.83 -18.77 -23.72
N THR A 30 -44.36 -18.28 -24.84
CA THR A 30 -45.27 -17.12 -24.85
C THR A 30 -46.66 -17.48 -24.33
N MET A 31 -47.14 -18.71 -24.55
CA MET A 31 -48.34 -19.23 -23.89
C MET A 31 -48.13 -19.41 -22.37
N ALA A 32 -46.95 -19.84 -21.92
CA ALA A 32 -46.62 -19.91 -20.50
C ALA A 32 -46.68 -18.52 -19.83
N CYS A 33 -46.08 -17.48 -20.43
CA CYS A 33 -46.13 -16.12 -19.86
C CYS A 33 -47.55 -15.55 -19.76
N LEU A 34 -48.45 -15.87 -20.70
CA LEU A 34 -49.86 -15.44 -20.65
C LEU A 34 -50.68 -16.20 -19.58
N ALA A 35 -50.30 -17.44 -19.25
CA ALA A 35 -50.97 -18.23 -18.21
C ALA A 35 -50.68 -17.72 -16.78
N PHE A 36 -49.60 -16.95 -16.57
CA PHE A 36 -49.18 -16.42 -15.26
C PHE A 36 -49.43 -14.91 -15.09
N GLY A 37 -50.29 -14.29 -15.92
CA GLY A 37 -50.88 -12.98 -15.62
C GLY A 37 -49.95 -11.76 -15.73
N VAL A 38 -48.82 -11.86 -16.44
CA VAL A 38 -47.90 -10.72 -16.65
C VAL A 38 -48.37 -9.82 -17.78
N ILE A 39 -48.24 -8.49 -17.60
CA ILE A 39 -48.73 -7.45 -18.52
C ILE A 39 -48.10 -7.61 -19.92
N PRO A 40 -48.89 -7.59 -21.02
CA PRO A 40 -48.39 -7.86 -22.39
C PRO A 40 -47.22 -6.99 -22.86
N ALA A 41 -47.11 -5.76 -22.37
CA ALA A 41 -46.02 -4.84 -22.71
C ALA A 41 -44.63 -5.38 -22.32
N VAL A 42 -44.52 -6.13 -21.21
CA VAL A 42 -43.25 -6.71 -20.74
C VAL A 42 -42.85 -7.90 -21.60
N ALA A 43 -43.80 -8.77 -21.94
CA ALA A 43 -43.55 -9.94 -22.80
C ALA A 43 -43.16 -9.56 -24.24
N ILE A 44 -43.70 -8.46 -24.78
CA ILE A 44 -43.34 -7.95 -26.11
C ILE A 44 -41.93 -7.32 -26.12
N ARG A 45 -41.48 -6.75 -25.00
CA ARG A 45 -40.12 -6.22 -24.84
C ARG A 45 -39.09 -7.36 -24.81
N ALA A 46 -39.29 -8.33 -23.92
CA ALA A 46 -38.43 -9.51 -23.78
C ALA A 46 -38.37 -10.41 -25.04
N ALA A 47 -39.34 -10.31 -25.95
CA ALA A 47 -39.35 -11.05 -27.22
C ALA A 47 -38.69 -10.31 -28.39
N ARG A 48 -38.28 -9.04 -28.24
CA ARG A 48 -37.67 -8.22 -29.30
C ARG A 48 -36.16 -8.04 -29.19
N GLU A 49 -35.59 -8.26 -28.01
CA GLU A 49 -34.15 -8.10 -27.76
C GLU A 49 -33.41 -9.43 -28.02
N VAL A 50 -33.05 -9.66 -29.30
CA VAL A 50 -32.15 -10.76 -29.72
C VAL A 50 -30.76 -10.20 -30.01
N SER A 51 -30.21 -9.50 -29.01
CA SER A 51 -28.79 -9.20 -28.84
C SER A 51 -28.61 -8.57 -27.47
N ILE A 52 -28.19 -9.37 -26.48
CA ILE A 52 -27.60 -8.82 -25.26
C ILE A 52 -26.22 -8.29 -25.70
N SER A 53 -26.03 -6.98 -25.68
CA SER A 53 -24.71 -6.36 -25.83
C SER A 53 -23.88 -6.64 -24.58
N ASP A 54 -22.60 -6.95 -24.75
CA ASP A 54 -21.73 -7.44 -23.66
C ASP A 54 -21.37 -6.38 -22.58
N GLU A 55 -21.89 -5.14 -22.64
CA GLU A 55 -21.38 -3.99 -21.87
C GLU A 55 -22.38 -3.20 -21.00
N GLU A 56 -23.70 -3.45 -21.05
CA GLU A 56 -24.66 -2.71 -20.20
C GLU A 56 -25.11 -3.47 -18.92
N ASP A 57 -25.60 -2.70 -17.95
CA ASP A 57 -26.07 -3.10 -16.62
C ASP A 57 -25.10 -3.94 -15.78
N CYS A 58 -23.97 -3.35 -15.39
CA CYS A 58 -23.50 -3.52 -14.01
C CYS A 58 -24.39 -2.64 -13.11
N TRP A 59 -24.87 -3.18 -11.99
CA TRP A 59 -25.87 -2.52 -11.13
C TRP A 59 -25.46 -1.09 -10.78
N ASN A 60 -26.31 -0.11 -11.12
CA ASN A 60 -26.12 1.28 -10.76
C ASN A 60 -26.54 1.48 -9.28
N THR A 61 -25.58 1.34 -8.36
CA THR A 61 -25.84 1.26 -6.91
C THR A 61 -26.23 2.58 -6.24
N ASP A 62 -26.15 3.71 -6.93
CA ASP A 62 -26.51 5.04 -6.39
C ASP A 62 -28.01 5.16 -6.01
N LEU A 63 -28.84 4.19 -6.39
CA LEU A 63 -30.27 4.14 -6.12
C LEU A 63 -30.72 3.00 -5.17
N ALA A 64 -29.79 2.21 -4.62
CA ALA A 64 -30.12 1.11 -3.72
C ALA A 64 -29.33 1.18 -2.40
N ALA A 65 -30.07 1.28 -1.29
CA ALA A 65 -29.58 0.99 0.06
C ALA A 65 -29.08 -0.48 0.16
N PRO A 66 -28.43 -0.93 1.27
CA PRO A 66 -27.62 -2.16 1.30
C PRO A 66 -28.46 -3.44 1.33
N VAL A 67 -29.18 -3.71 0.25
CA VAL A 67 -29.89 -4.96 -0.02
C VAL A 67 -28.90 -5.87 -0.72
N GLY A 68 -28.27 -6.77 0.05
CA GLY A 68 -27.44 -7.85 -0.49
C GLY A 68 -28.25 -8.77 -1.42
N PRO A 69 -27.57 -9.70 -2.13
CA PRO A 69 -28.23 -10.59 -3.08
C PRO A 69 -29.36 -11.38 -2.41
N ASP A 70 -30.56 -11.25 -2.96
CA ASP A 70 -31.82 -11.84 -2.47
C ASP A 70 -31.91 -13.35 -2.72
N ASN A 71 -31.13 -13.85 -3.68
CA ASN A 71 -31.05 -15.25 -4.04
C ASN A 71 -29.67 -15.63 -4.61
N LEU A 72 -29.38 -16.93 -4.62
CA LEU A 72 -28.11 -17.51 -5.09
C LEU A 72 -27.80 -17.19 -6.55
N GLY A 73 -28.83 -17.16 -7.41
CA GLY A 73 -28.69 -16.80 -8.82
C GLY A 73 -28.21 -15.36 -9.02
N THR A 74 -28.74 -14.42 -8.21
CA THR A 74 -28.27 -13.02 -8.20
C THR A 74 -26.79 -12.94 -7.80
N LEU A 75 -26.38 -13.61 -6.72
CA LEU A 75 -24.99 -13.65 -6.26
C LEU A 75 -24.04 -14.25 -7.33
N THR A 76 -24.38 -15.43 -7.86
CA THR A 76 -23.58 -16.10 -8.89
C THR A 76 -23.47 -15.27 -10.17
N ALA A 77 -24.55 -14.62 -10.61
CA ALA A 77 -24.53 -13.76 -11.80
C ALA A 77 -23.60 -12.55 -11.61
N ILE A 78 -23.61 -11.93 -10.42
CA ILE A 78 -22.70 -10.82 -10.08
C ILE A 78 -21.25 -11.29 -10.08
N MET A 79 -20.92 -12.34 -9.31
CA MET A 79 -19.52 -12.75 -9.11
C MET A 79 -18.87 -13.38 -10.34
N THR A 80 -19.66 -13.80 -11.32
CA THR A 80 -19.16 -14.45 -12.55
C THR A 80 -19.25 -13.61 -13.82
N LYS A 81 -19.82 -12.39 -13.77
CA LYS A 81 -20.10 -11.54 -14.94
C LYS A 81 -18.86 -11.36 -15.83
N ASN A 82 -17.75 -10.94 -15.24
CA ASN A 82 -16.51 -10.61 -15.98
C ASN A 82 -15.56 -11.81 -16.15
N LEU A 83 -15.91 -12.99 -15.63
CA LEU A 83 -15.07 -14.18 -15.69
C LEU A 83 -15.20 -14.89 -17.04
N ARG A 84 -14.07 -15.35 -17.60
CA ARG A 84 -14.04 -16.24 -18.78
C ARG A 84 -14.69 -17.57 -18.43
N ARG A 85 -15.16 -18.28 -19.47
CA ARG A 85 -16.00 -19.48 -19.35
C ARG A 85 -15.52 -20.52 -18.32
N GLN A 86 -14.22 -20.81 -18.24
CA GLN A 86 -13.70 -21.81 -17.30
C GLN A 86 -13.71 -21.30 -15.86
N CYS A 87 -13.15 -20.12 -15.60
CA CYS A 87 -13.20 -19.47 -14.29
C CYS A 87 -14.64 -19.25 -13.81
N ARG A 88 -15.53 -18.82 -14.72
CA ARG A 88 -16.98 -18.69 -14.49
C ARG A 88 -17.61 -19.98 -13.96
N SER A 89 -17.32 -21.13 -14.57
CA SER A 89 -17.87 -22.41 -14.10
C SER A 89 -17.32 -22.85 -12.75
N GLU A 90 -16.02 -22.62 -12.49
CA GLU A 90 -15.39 -22.98 -11.21
C GLU A 90 -15.90 -22.08 -10.07
N VAL A 91 -16.01 -20.76 -10.29
CA VAL A 91 -16.58 -19.81 -9.31
C VAL A 91 -18.08 -20.02 -9.09
N GLN A 92 -18.84 -20.38 -10.14
CA GLN A 92 -20.25 -20.74 -10.00
C GLN A 92 -20.42 -21.98 -9.11
N GLY A 93 -19.71 -23.07 -9.41
CA GLY A 93 -19.78 -24.30 -8.61
C GLY A 93 -19.32 -24.06 -7.16
N LEU A 94 -18.29 -23.23 -6.96
CA LEU A 94 -17.80 -22.83 -5.64
C LEU A 94 -18.90 -22.13 -4.83
N ILE A 95 -19.61 -21.15 -5.42
CA ILE A 95 -20.68 -20.41 -4.75
C ILE A 95 -21.88 -21.33 -4.44
N GLU A 96 -22.25 -22.22 -5.36
CA GLU A 96 -23.34 -23.18 -5.18
C GLU A 96 -23.03 -24.19 -4.07
N ASP A 97 -21.81 -24.76 -4.05
CA ASP A 97 -21.36 -25.72 -3.06
C ASP A 97 -21.17 -25.11 -1.66
N LEU A 98 -20.59 -23.90 -1.57
CA LEU A 98 -20.46 -23.18 -0.30
C LEU A 98 -21.84 -22.84 0.27
N PHE A 99 -22.81 -22.50 -0.59
CA PHE A 99 -24.18 -22.27 -0.15
C PHE A 99 -24.87 -23.55 0.34
N GLU A 100 -24.66 -24.70 -0.32
CA GLU A 100 -25.17 -25.98 0.16
C GLU A 100 -24.60 -26.33 1.55
N GLU A 101 -23.29 -26.20 1.76
CA GLU A 101 -22.65 -26.46 3.05
C GLU A 101 -23.08 -25.45 4.14
N CYS A 102 -23.18 -24.17 3.81
CA CYS A 102 -23.65 -23.14 4.74
C CYS A 102 -25.06 -23.43 5.26
N MET A 103 -25.97 -23.87 4.39
CA MET A 103 -27.34 -24.23 4.77
C MET A 103 -27.43 -25.49 5.65
N LYS A 104 -26.33 -26.24 5.85
CA LYS A 104 -26.26 -27.38 6.79
C LYS A 104 -25.90 -26.94 8.22
N LEU A 105 -25.44 -25.71 8.43
CA LEU A 105 -25.07 -25.19 9.75
C LEU A 105 -26.30 -24.73 10.53
N GLU A 106 -26.43 -25.17 11.79
CA GLU A 106 -27.65 -24.99 12.61
C GLU A 106 -28.10 -23.53 12.83
N ARG A 107 -27.23 -22.56 12.57
CA ARG A 107 -27.43 -21.11 12.83
C ARG A 107 -27.42 -20.25 11.56
N ALA A 108 -27.39 -20.87 10.39
CA ALA A 108 -27.40 -20.18 9.11
C ALA A 108 -28.84 -19.92 8.64
N SER A 109 -29.12 -18.70 8.16
CA SER A 109 -30.26 -18.44 7.28
C SER A 109 -29.77 -18.26 5.85
N LYS A 110 -30.66 -18.45 4.87
CA LYS A 110 -30.37 -18.22 3.46
C LYS A 110 -29.78 -16.83 3.24
N GLU A 111 -30.39 -15.82 3.85
CA GLU A 111 -30.01 -14.42 3.74
C GLU A 111 -28.61 -14.19 4.33
N ARG A 112 -28.31 -14.80 5.48
CA ARG A 112 -26.99 -14.71 6.14
C ARG A 112 -25.90 -15.42 5.34
N CYS A 113 -26.18 -16.58 4.74
CA CYS A 113 -25.25 -17.23 3.80
C CYS A 113 -24.96 -16.33 2.59
N LEU A 114 -26.00 -15.83 1.92
CA LEU A 114 -25.86 -14.99 0.73
C LEU A 114 -25.12 -13.68 1.01
N GLN A 115 -25.39 -13.04 2.15
CA GLN A 115 -24.67 -11.85 2.58
C GLN A 115 -23.19 -12.16 2.86
N ASN A 116 -22.88 -13.18 3.66
CA ASN A 116 -21.48 -13.54 3.96
C ASN A 116 -20.69 -13.87 2.69
N PHE A 117 -21.26 -14.61 1.74
CA PHE A 117 -20.58 -14.86 0.47
C PHE A 117 -20.47 -13.63 -0.42
N PHE A 118 -21.46 -12.74 -0.42
CA PHE A 118 -21.30 -11.45 -1.07
C PHE A 118 -20.12 -10.68 -0.47
N GLU A 119 -20.01 -10.60 0.85
CA GLU A 119 -18.91 -9.94 1.54
C GLU A 119 -17.54 -10.61 1.23
N TRP A 120 -17.47 -11.94 1.22
CA TRP A 120 -16.26 -12.70 0.86
C TRP A 120 -15.70 -12.36 -0.52
N PHE A 121 -16.55 -12.40 -1.55
CA PHE A 121 -16.15 -12.14 -2.95
C PHE A 121 -16.03 -10.63 -3.26
N THR A 122 -16.48 -9.75 -2.37
CA THR A 122 -16.29 -8.29 -2.49
C THR A 122 -15.15 -7.74 -1.63
N GLY A 123 -14.59 -8.55 -0.73
CA GLY A 123 -13.54 -8.11 0.20
C GLY A 123 -14.06 -7.16 1.28
N ALA A 124 -15.39 -7.08 1.46
CA ALA A 124 -15.98 -6.38 2.58
C ALA A 124 -15.61 -7.07 3.91
N TYR A 125 -15.60 -6.32 5.01
CA TYR A 125 -15.17 -6.86 6.30
C TYR A 125 -16.21 -7.84 6.85
N VAL A 126 -15.90 -9.13 6.76
CA VAL A 126 -16.72 -10.21 7.33
C VAL A 126 -16.41 -10.32 8.81
N SER A 127 -17.35 -9.95 9.69
CA SER A 127 -17.15 -10.03 11.15
C SER A 127 -17.87 -11.23 11.78
N ASP A 128 -18.16 -12.27 10.99
CA ASP A 128 -19.26 -13.18 11.28
C ASP A 128 -18.81 -14.63 11.52
N SER A 129 -19.32 -15.25 12.59
CA SER A 129 -18.89 -16.58 13.08
C SER A 129 -19.01 -17.70 12.04
N LEU A 130 -19.93 -17.52 11.10
CA LEU A 130 -20.22 -18.44 10.00
C LEU A 130 -18.99 -18.73 9.13
N SER A 131 -18.12 -17.73 8.94
CA SER A 131 -16.90 -17.86 8.14
C SER A 131 -15.90 -18.79 8.83
N ALA A 132 -15.67 -18.57 10.12
CA ALA A 132 -14.82 -19.43 10.94
C ALA A 132 -15.39 -20.85 11.08
N GLU A 133 -16.73 -21.04 11.10
CA GLU A 133 -17.37 -22.36 11.12
C GLU A 133 -17.09 -23.16 9.81
N LEU A 134 -17.19 -22.54 8.63
CA LEU A 134 -16.85 -23.18 7.34
C LEU A 134 -15.34 -23.47 7.20
N ALA A 135 -14.51 -22.60 7.78
CA ALA A 135 -13.05 -22.70 7.74
C ALA A 135 -12.44 -23.50 8.92
N LEU A 136 -13.27 -24.06 9.81
CA LEU A 136 -12.80 -24.75 11.00
C LEU A 136 -12.13 -26.08 10.65
N ALA A 137 -10.82 -26.17 10.88
CA ALA A 137 -10.09 -27.44 10.75
C ALA A 137 -10.57 -28.42 11.84
N PRO A 138 -10.62 -29.75 11.60
CA PRO A 138 -11.00 -30.69 12.65
C PRO A 138 -9.99 -30.70 13.82
N GLU A 139 -8.69 -30.66 13.55
CA GLU A 139 -7.62 -30.73 14.56
C GLU A 139 -6.87 -29.37 14.72
N GLU A 140 -5.57 -29.37 15.08
CA GLU A 140 -4.71 -28.19 14.92
C GLU A 140 -4.50 -27.90 13.43
N ALA A 141 -4.44 -26.63 13.02
CA ALA A 141 -4.46 -26.28 11.61
C ALA A 141 -3.03 -26.14 11.04
N MET A 142 -2.80 -26.77 9.90
CA MET A 142 -1.56 -26.68 9.14
C MET A 142 -1.74 -25.79 7.91
N LEU A 143 -0.89 -24.77 7.80
CA LEU A 143 -0.72 -23.95 6.60
C LEU A 143 0.32 -24.58 5.67
N TRP A 144 0.27 -24.27 4.38
CA TRP A 144 1.23 -24.82 3.43
C TRP A 144 1.42 -23.99 2.15
N ALA A 145 2.53 -24.22 1.45
CA ALA A 145 2.74 -23.70 0.12
C ALA A 145 3.61 -24.63 -0.73
N GLY A 146 3.24 -24.83 -2.00
CA GLY A 146 4.14 -25.46 -3.00
C GLY A 146 4.05 -26.99 -3.11
N PHE A 147 3.01 -27.61 -2.55
CA PHE A 147 2.68 -29.00 -2.84
C PHE A 147 1.80 -29.05 -4.10
N HIS A 148 2.11 -29.96 -5.02
CA HIS A 148 1.30 -30.17 -6.22
C HIS A 148 1.59 -31.55 -6.83
N ASP A 149 0.65 -32.07 -7.61
CA ASP A 149 0.89 -33.31 -8.35
C ASP A 149 2.01 -33.13 -9.38
N GLY A 150 2.89 -34.13 -9.46
CA GLY A 150 4.04 -34.12 -10.36
C GLY A 150 5.29 -33.37 -9.87
N ASP A 151 5.41 -32.98 -8.59
CA ASP A 151 6.74 -32.67 -8.02
C ASP A 151 7.62 -33.94 -8.15
N PRO A 152 8.84 -33.85 -8.74
CA PRO A 152 9.70 -35.01 -8.99
C PRO A 152 10.19 -35.73 -7.74
N ARG A 153 10.06 -35.12 -6.54
CA ARG A 153 10.34 -35.74 -5.24
C ARG A 153 9.10 -36.38 -4.59
N GLY A 154 7.94 -36.33 -5.25
CA GLY A 154 6.69 -36.85 -4.68
C GLY A 154 6.02 -35.94 -3.64
N LEU A 155 6.47 -34.69 -3.51
CA LEU A 155 5.88 -33.69 -2.59
C LEU A 155 4.55 -33.13 -3.15
N ASN A 156 3.52 -33.97 -3.13
CA ASN A 156 2.16 -33.69 -3.59
C ASN A 156 1.17 -33.53 -2.40
N HIS A 157 -0.11 -33.32 -2.70
CA HIS A 157 -1.15 -33.16 -1.66
C HIS A 157 -1.30 -34.42 -0.79
N THR A 158 -1.26 -35.62 -1.37
CA THR A 158 -1.37 -36.88 -0.60
C THR A 158 -0.22 -37.09 0.38
N ALA A 159 1.01 -36.69 0.01
CA ALA A 159 2.15 -36.71 0.92
C ALA A 159 1.99 -35.69 2.06
N LEU A 160 1.41 -34.53 1.78
CA LEU A 160 1.10 -33.51 2.79
C LEU A 160 -0.03 -33.95 3.73
N GLU A 161 -1.08 -34.60 3.22
CA GLU A 161 -2.19 -35.17 4.01
C GLU A 161 -1.67 -36.24 4.96
N ALA A 162 -0.92 -37.22 4.44
CA ALA A 162 -0.29 -38.24 5.27
C ALA A 162 0.66 -37.64 6.32
N PHE A 163 1.33 -36.52 6.02
CA PHE A 163 2.18 -35.82 6.98
C PHE A 163 1.39 -35.10 8.07
N ALA A 164 0.27 -34.46 7.71
CA ALA A 164 -0.64 -33.82 8.65
C ALA A 164 -1.20 -34.85 9.65
N ASP A 165 -1.70 -35.98 9.15
CA ASP A 165 -2.12 -37.14 9.96
C ASP A 165 -0.99 -37.64 10.89
N MET A 166 0.26 -37.68 10.39
CA MET A 166 1.42 -38.10 11.19
C MET A 166 1.83 -37.08 12.27
N VAL A 167 1.32 -35.84 12.25
CA VAL A 167 1.61 -34.81 13.27
C VAL A 167 0.38 -34.40 14.09
N ASP A 168 -0.71 -35.15 14.00
CA ASP A 168 -1.97 -34.89 14.72
C ASP A 168 -2.56 -33.49 14.36
N ALA A 169 -2.48 -33.12 13.08
CA ALA A 169 -2.93 -31.85 12.53
C ALA A 169 -3.75 -32.04 11.24
N SER A 170 -4.55 -31.03 10.91
CA SER A 170 -5.39 -30.97 9.72
C SER A 170 -4.96 -29.84 8.80
N ILE A 171 -4.85 -30.11 7.50
CA ILE A 171 -4.50 -29.07 6.53
C ILE A 171 -5.70 -28.14 6.31
N VAL A 172 -5.52 -26.82 6.39
CA VAL A 172 -6.64 -25.86 6.18
C VAL A 172 -7.37 -26.08 4.87
N HIS A 173 -6.63 -26.44 3.83
CA HIS A 173 -7.13 -26.91 2.56
C HIS A 173 -6.41 -28.22 2.20
N PRO A 174 -7.10 -29.36 2.03
CA PRO A 174 -8.56 -29.49 1.86
C PRO A 174 -9.34 -29.92 3.12
N SER A 175 -8.75 -30.11 4.31
CA SER A 175 -9.42 -30.80 5.44
C SER A 175 -10.61 -30.05 6.07
N THR A 176 -10.78 -28.76 5.82
CA THR A 176 -11.95 -27.96 6.26
C THR A 176 -13.16 -28.13 5.33
N ILE A 177 -14.34 -27.61 5.71
CA ILE A 177 -15.51 -27.58 4.80
C ILE A 177 -15.19 -26.71 3.59
N LEU A 178 -14.70 -25.49 3.84
CA LEU A 178 -14.24 -24.55 2.82
C LEU A 178 -13.18 -25.17 1.89
N GLY A 179 -12.19 -25.85 2.46
CA GLY A 179 -11.11 -26.51 1.73
C GLY A 179 -11.61 -27.60 0.78
N ARG A 180 -12.47 -28.52 1.25
CA ARG A 180 -13.10 -29.54 0.38
C ARG A 180 -13.88 -28.92 -0.76
N VAL A 181 -14.62 -27.84 -0.50
CA VAL A 181 -15.45 -27.17 -1.49
C VAL A 181 -14.59 -26.44 -2.54
N VAL A 182 -13.48 -25.81 -2.15
CA VAL A 182 -12.51 -25.24 -3.10
C VAL A 182 -11.83 -26.31 -3.95
N GLN A 183 -11.40 -27.42 -3.33
CA GLN A 183 -10.79 -28.55 -4.02
C GLN A 183 -11.75 -29.21 -5.03
N LYS A 184 -13.02 -29.40 -4.64
CA LYS A 184 -14.09 -29.88 -5.52
C LYS A 184 -14.29 -28.97 -6.75
N ASN A 185 -14.04 -27.68 -6.59
CA ASN A 185 -14.08 -26.66 -7.65
C ASN A 185 -12.69 -26.35 -8.24
N ASN A 186 -11.82 -27.36 -8.28
CA ASN A 186 -10.55 -27.38 -9.02
C ASN A 186 -9.57 -26.27 -8.60
N ASP A 187 -9.57 -25.89 -7.31
CA ASP A 187 -8.70 -24.86 -6.72
C ASP A 187 -8.72 -23.50 -7.47
N LEU A 188 -9.83 -23.22 -8.18
CA LEU A 188 -9.99 -22.10 -9.11
C LEU A 188 -8.84 -21.99 -10.14
N VAL A 189 -8.24 -23.11 -10.56
CA VAL A 189 -7.10 -23.15 -11.49
C VAL A 189 -7.45 -22.52 -12.85
N GLY A 190 -8.69 -22.64 -13.31
CA GLY A 190 -9.22 -22.00 -14.51
C GLY A 190 -9.33 -20.47 -14.43
N CYS A 191 -9.17 -19.88 -13.24
CA CYS A 191 -9.08 -18.43 -13.03
C CYS A 191 -7.66 -17.87 -13.14
N ARG A 192 -6.63 -18.71 -13.26
CA ARG A 192 -5.23 -18.25 -13.37
C ARG A 192 -5.01 -17.52 -14.71
N GLY A 193 -4.70 -16.23 -14.63
CA GLY A 193 -4.54 -15.37 -15.80
C GLY A 193 -5.84 -14.90 -16.44
N ASP A 194 -6.98 -15.05 -15.76
CA ASP A 194 -8.24 -14.40 -16.15
C ASP A 194 -8.27 -12.96 -15.60
N PRO A 195 -8.32 -11.92 -16.46
CA PRO A 195 -8.39 -10.53 -15.99
C PRO A 195 -9.61 -10.26 -15.09
N GLY A 196 -10.74 -10.93 -15.34
CA GLY A 196 -11.94 -10.76 -14.55
C GLY A 196 -11.83 -11.35 -13.13
N ALA A 197 -10.88 -12.26 -12.90
CA ALA A 197 -10.63 -12.82 -11.57
C ALA A 197 -9.91 -11.82 -10.65
N SER A 198 -9.07 -10.96 -11.23
CA SER A 198 -8.24 -9.96 -10.53
C SER A 198 -8.80 -8.54 -10.54
N THR A 199 -9.70 -8.19 -11.47
CA THR A 199 -10.30 -6.86 -11.59
C THR A 199 -11.68 -6.81 -10.92
N PRO A 200 -11.99 -5.81 -10.07
CA PRO A 200 -13.30 -5.69 -9.42
C PRO A 200 -14.43 -5.50 -10.44
N CYS A 201 -15.60 -6.09 -10.18
CA CYS A 201 -16.81 -5.86 -10.97
C CYS A 201 -17.48 -4.51 -10.66
N PHE A 202 -17.13 -3.89 -9.53
CA PHE A 202 -17.66 -2.61 -9.06
C PHE A 202 -16.50 -1.68 -8.67
N LYS A 203 -16.30 -0.57 -9.39
CA LYS A 203 -15.31 0.47 -9.02
C LYS A 203 -15.79 1.37 -7.87
N ALA A 204 -17.12 1.47 -7.65
CA ALA A 204 -17.72 2.42 -6.70
C ALA A 204 -17.66 1.95 -5.23
N TRP A 205 -17.52 0.64 -5.01
CA TRP A 205 -17.26 0.07 -3.69
C TRP A 205 -15.74 -0.01 -3.54
N ARG A 206 -15.21 0.10 -2.31
CA ARG A 206 -13.77 0.17 -2.00
C ARG A 206 -12.98 -1.14 -2.25
N MET A 207 -13.41 -1.95 -3.22
CA MET A 207 -12.80 -3.21 -3.63
C MET A 207 -11.61 -2.90 -4.56
N ASP A 208 -10.38 -3.06 -4.09
CA ASP A 208 -9.16 -2.89 -4.91
C ASP A 208 -8.88 -4.08 -5.83
N LYS A 209 -9.69 -5.14 -5.72
CA LYS A 209 -9.42 -6.50 -6.20
C LYS A 209 -10.66 -7.17 -6.78
N GLY A 210 -10.43 -8.09 -7.73
CA GLY A 210 -11.46 -8.93 -8.35
C GLY A 210 -11.99 -10.06 -7.45
N PRO A 211 -13.13 -10.67 -7.84
CA PRO A 211 -13.89 -11.59 -7.00
C PRO A 211 -13.09 -12.79 -6.50
N VAL A 212 -12.17 -13.32 -7.30
CA VAL A 212 -11.34 -14.48 -6.92
C VAL A 212 -10.24 -14.09 -5.94
N VAL A 213 -9.66 -12.90 -6.10
CA VAL A 213 -8.62 -12.39 -5.18
C VAL A 213 -9.25 -12.00 -3.84
N ASN A 214 -10.44 -11.40 -3.86
CA ASN A 214 -11.24 -11.15 -2.65
C ASN A 214 -11.61 -12.46 -1.95
N PHE A 215 -12.11 -13.44 -2.70
CA PHE A 215 -12.42 -14.76 -2.16
C PHE A 215 -11.22 -15.38 -1.43
N TRP A 216 -10.03 -15.43 -2.06
CA TRP A 216 -8.84 -15.97 -1.41
C TRP A 216 -8.40 -15.16 -0.19
N THR A 217 -8.52 -13.82 -0.22
CA THR A 217 -8.24 -12.96 0.94
C THR A 217 -9.17 -13.31 2.11
N SER A 218 -10.47 -13.44 1.85
CA SER A 218 -11.52 -13.75 2.83
C SER A 218 -11.43 -15.19 3.35
N ALA A 219 -11.14 -16.15 2.47
CA ALA A 219 -10.96 -17.56 2.82
C ALA A 219 -9.73 -17.78 3.71
N SER A 220 -8.59 -17.18 3.35
CA SER A 220 -7.38 -17.21 4.19
C SER A 220 -7.59 -16.52 5.54
N ARG A 221 -8.35 -15.42 5.59
CA ARG A 221 -8.78 -14.83 6.86
C ARG A 221 -9.60 -15.82 7.68
N ALA A 222 -10.64 -16.42 7.10
CA ALA A 222 -11.50 -17.37 7.79
C ALA A 222 -10.72 -18.58 8.35
N PHE A 223 -9.71 -19.08 7.63
CA PHE A 223 -8.83 -20.15 8.14
C PHE A 223 -8.09 -19.71 9.42
N VAL A 224 -7.43 -18.55 9.40
CA VAL A 224 -6.70 -18.02 10.56
C VAL A 224 -7.64 -17.67 11.71
N GLU A 225 -8.81 -17.07 11.44
CA GLU A 225 -9.86 -16.83 12.44
C GLU A 225 -10.34 -18.14 13.09
N GLY A 226 -10.42 -19.24 12.33
CA GLY A 226 -10.70 -20.58 12.86
C GLY A 226 -9.61 -21.10 13.81
N MET A 227 -8.34 -20.80 13.53
CA MET A 227 -7.23 -21.09 14.45
C MET A 227 -7.32 -20.27 15.73
N ALA A 228 -7.61 -18.97 15.59
CA ALA A 228 -7.76 -18.03 16.69
C ALA A 228 -8.97 -18.37 17.58
N ALA A 229 -10.10 -18.76 16.98
CA ALA A 229 -11.30 -19.21 17.69
C ALA A 229 -11.08 -20.52 18.46
N LYS A 230 -10.19 -21.40 17.98
CA LYS A 230 -9.71 -22.58 18.71
C LYS A 230 -8.61 -22.29 19.72
N ASN A 231 -8.10 -21.05 19.77
CA ASN A 231 -6.91 -20.64 20.51
C ASN A 231 -5.72 -21.59 20.30
N GLN A 232 -5.41 -21.91 19.03
CA GLN A 232 -4.35 -22.87 18.71
C GLN A 232 -2.98 -22.38 19.26
N PRO A 233 -2.27 -23.20 20.06
CA PRO A 233 -1.04 -22.78 20.72
C PRO A 233 0.17 -22.73 19.76
N SER A 234 0.02 -23.33 18.57
CA SER A 234 1.01 -23.47 17.52
C SER A 234 0.36 -23.27 16.15
N VAL A 235 1.11 -22.73 15.20
CA VAL A 235 0.77 -22.74 13.77
C VAL A 235 1.93 -23.37 13.01
N VAL A 236 1.66 -24.47 12.32
CA VAL A 236 2.65 -25.18 11.50
C VAL A 236 2.47 -24.76 10.04
N ALA A 237 3.53 -24.28 9.40
CA ALA A 237 3.55 -23.95 7.98
C ALA A 237 4.58 -24.79 7.23
N VAL A 238 4.13 -25.67 6.33
CA VAL A 238 5.01 -26.54 5.53
C VAL A 238 5.22 -25.92 4.14
N LEU A 239 6.47 -25.58 3.82
CA LEU A 239 6.81 -24.71 2.69
C LEU A 239 7.75 -25.42 1.71
N ASN A 240 7.29 -25.56 0.46
CA ASN A 240 7.99 -26.20 -0.66
C ASN A 240 8.13 -25.24 -1.87
N LYS A 241 8.31 -23.94 -1.62
CA LYS A 241 8.42 -22.91 -2.66
C LYS A 241 9.74 -22.16 -2.63
N GLY A 242 10.16 -21.64 -3.78
CA GLY A 242 11.39 -20.87 -3.93
C GLY A 242 11.31 -19.48 -3.30
N LEU A 243 12.45 -18.96 -2.85
CA LEU A 243 12.57 -17.61 -2.27
C LEU A 243 13.03 -16.55 -3.28
N ASP A 244 13.13 -16.90 -4.57
CA ASP A 244 13.34 -15.96 -5.67
C ASP A 244 11.98 -15.53 -6.24
N PRO A 245 11.63 -14.22 -6.26
CA PRO A 245 10.43 -13.72 -6.91
C PRO A 245 10.30 -14.08 -8.39
N ALA A 246 11.42 -14.33 -9.09
CA ALA A 246 11.43 -14.70 -10.51
C ALA A 246 11.17 -16.21 -10.75
N GLU A 247 11.19 -17.05 -9.72
CA GLU A 247 10.82 -18.46 -9.87
C GLU A 247 9.33 -18.62 -10.18
N LYS A 248 8.99 -19.43 -11.18
CA LYS A 248 7.61 -19.84 -11.51
C LYS A 248 6.82 -20.35 -10.30
N TRP A 249 7.52 -20.94 -9.31
CA TRP A 249 6.96 -21.44 -8.06
C TRP A 249 7.52 -20.67 -6.85
N SER A 250 7.58 -19.34 -6.99
CA SER A 250 7.90 -18.35 -5.95
C SER A 250 6.94 -18.43 -4.75
N LEU A 251 7.51 -18.34 -3.55
CA LEU A 251 6.77 -18.22 -2.28
C LEU A 251 5.93 -16.95 -2.26
N TYR A 252 6.44 -15.84 -2.80
CA TYR A 252 5.72 -14.56 -2.85
C TYR A 252 4.39 -14.67 -3.60
N ASP A 253 4.24 -15.63 -4.51
CA ASP A 253 3.01 -15.94 -5.25
C ASP A 253 2.18 -17.09 -4.63
N SER A 254 2.41 -17.46 -3.38
CA SER A 254 1.56 -18.40 -2.63
C SER A 254 0.39 -17.70 -1.93
N VAL A 255 -0.68 -18.47 -1.69
CA VAL A 255 -1.79 -18.07 -0.83
C VAL A 255 -1.29 -17.78 0.59
N PHE A 256 -0.41 -18.63 1.10
CA PHE A 256 0.32 -18.43 2.36
C PHE A 256 0.94 -17.04 2.47
N TRP A 257 1.75 -16.64 1.49
CA TRP A 257 2.45 -15.35 1.53
C TRP A 257 1.53 -14.14 1.32
N LYS A 258 0.60 -14.22 0.36
CA LYS A 258 -0.25 -13.08 -0.02
C LYS A 258 -1.41 -12.82 0.93
N PHE A 259 -1.90 -13.84 1.62
CA PHE A 259 -3.18 -13.77 2.35
C PHE A 259 -3.11 -14.36 3.76
N GLU A 260 -2.55 -15.56 3.96
CA GLU A 260 -2.59 -16.24 5.27
C GLU A 260 -1.63 -15.58 6.27
N LEU A 261 -0.36 -15.38 5.90
CA LEU A 261 0.64 -14.76 6.76
C LEU A 261 0.26 -13.31 7.16
N PRO A 262 -0.17 -12.42 6.24
CA PRO A 262 -0.69 -11.09 6.62
C PRO A 262 -1.87 -11.14 7.59
N THR A 263 -2.77 -12.13 7.44
CA THR A 263 -3.93 -12.26 8.33
C THR A 263 -3.54 -12.86 9.69
N LEU A 264 -2.54 -13.75 9.74
CA LEU A 264 -1.96 -14.23 10.99
C LEU A 264 -1.39 -13.08 11.83
N VAL A 265 -0.78 -12.06 11.21
CA VAL A 265 -0.36 -10.84 11.93
C VAL A 265 -1.56 -10.04 12.43
N HIS A 266 -2.61 -9.94 11.61
CA HIS A 266 -3.81 -9.19 11.95
C HIS A 266 -4.57 -9.81 13.13
N GLU A 267 -4.71 -11.14 13.19
CA GLU A 267 -5.38 -11.80 14.33
C GLU A 267 -4.55 -11.74 15.61
N VAL A 268 -3.22 -11.84 15.50
CA VAL A 268 -2.28 -11.69 16.63
C VAL A 268 -2.37 -10.30 17.27
N ALA A 269 -2.23 -9.23 16.48
CA ALA A 269 -2.24 -7.86 17.00
C ALA A 269 -3.67 -7.34 17.25
N GLY A 270 -4.61 -7.66 16.36
CA GLY A 270 -5.97 -7.11 16.40
C GLY A 270 -6.83 -7.63 17.56
N ARG A 271 -6.62 -8.86 18.03
CA ARG A 271 -7.42 -9.43 19.13
C ARG A 271 -6.90 -9.08 20.52
N ALA A 272 -5.59 -8.95 20.70
CA ALA A 272 -4.96 -8.58 21.98
C ALA A 272 -5.56 -7.30 22.60
N LEU A 273 -5.94 -6.34 21.75
CA LEU A 273 -6.48 -5.04 22.16
C LEU A 273 -8.02 -4.98 22.30
N LYS A 274 -8.78 -5.98 21.80
CA LYS A 274 -10.25 -5.88 21.69
C LYS A 274 -11.06 -7.00 22.33
N TYR A 275 -10.49 -8.18 22.56
CA TYR A 275 -11.23 -9.33 23.10
C TYR A 275 -10.37 -10.13 24.09
N GLU A 276 -10.98 -10.83 25.05
CA GLU A 276 -10.29 -11.63 26.08
C GLU A 276 -9.57 -12.90 25.55
N PHE A 277 -9.32 -12.98 24.23
CA PHE A 277 -8.71 -14.13 23.56
C PHE A 277 -7.25 -13.85 23.21
N ASP A 278 -6.33 -14.35 24.04
CA ASP A 278 -4.87 -14.20 23.88
C ASP A 278 -4.30 -15.16 22.82
N PHE A 279 -4.67 -14.97 21.55
CA PHE A 279 -4.19 -15.79 20.44
C PHE A 279 -2.73 -15.45 20.08
N ARG A 280 -1.81 -16.08 20.80
CA ARG A 280 -0.35 -15.97 20.62
C ARG A 280 0.26 -17.31 20.17
N PRO A 281 0.06 -17.78 18.93
CA PRO A 281 0.60 -19.06 18.49
C PRO A 281 2.13 -19.05 18.39
N GLN A 282 2.76 -20.18 18.71
CA GLN A 282 4.14 -20.44 18.33
C GLN A 282 4.22 -20.77 16.84
N LEU A 283 4.94 -19.98 16.06
CA LEU A 283 5.13 -20.23 14.63
C LEU A 283 6.22 -21.30 14.41
N LEU A 284 5.87 -22.36 13.69
CA LEU A 284 6.78 -23.42 13.26
C LEU A 284 6.77 -23.51 11.73
N LEU A 285 7.91 -23.27 11.11
CA LEU A 285 8.12 -23.44 9.67
C LEU A 285 8.80 -24.79 9.39
N VAL A 286 8.38 -25.49 8.34
CA VAL A 286 9.07 -26.67 7.81
C VAL A 286 9.48 -26.37 6.38
N ASP A 287 10.76 -26.09 6.16
CA ASP A 287 11.28 -25.63 4.87
C ASP A 287 11.86 -26.80 4.06
N MET A 288 11.06 -27.31 3.12
CA MET A 288 11.37 -28.44 2.24
C MET A 288 12.41 -28.12 1.15
N ARG A 289 13.02 -26.93 1.18
CA ARG A 289 14.10 -26.50 0.27
C ARG A 289 15.44 -26.20 0.96
N GLY A 290 15.52 -26.30 2.28
CA GLY A 290 16.79 -26.11 3.00
C GLY A 290 17.24 -24.65 3.05
N THR A 291 16.29 -23.72 3.20
CA THR A 291 16.54 -22.27 3.24
C THR A 291 16.13 -21.62 4.56
N CYS A 292 16.01 -22.37 5.65
CA CYS A 292 15.33 -21.94 6.88
C CYS A 292 15.78 -20.57 7.40
N GLN A 293 17.09 -20.26 7.41
CA GLN A 293 17.56 -18.96 7.89
C GLN A 293 17.05 -17.79 7.02
N LYS A 294 16.95 -17.97 5.70
CA LYS A 294 16.36 -16.98 4.80
C LYS A 294 14.85 -16.90 5.00
N MET A 295 14.18 -18.05 5.12
CA MET A 295 12.74 -18.15 5.38
C MET A 295 12.34 -17.44 6.67
N VAL A 296 13.02 -17.72 7.79
CA VAL A 296 12.79 -17.06 9.09
C VAL A 296 13.04 -15.56 8.99
N ASN A 297 14.14 -15.13 8.35
CA ASN A 297 14.43 -13.70 8.17
C ASN A 297 13.35 -13.00 7.34
N LEU A 298 12.83 -13.67 6.30
CA LEU A 298 11.79 -13.16 5.40
C LEU A 298 10.45 -13.04 6.13
N VAL A 299 10.01 -14.09 6.81
CA VAL A 299 8.76 -14.08 7.60
C VAL A 299 8.88 -13.08 8.75
N THR A 300 9.99 -13.06 9.50
CA THR A 300 10.24 -12.08 10.57
C THR A 300 10.24 -10.65 10.03
N PHE A 301 10.82 -10.41 8.85
CA PHE A 301 10.73 -9.11 8.19
C PHE A 301 9.26 -8.78 7.95
N GLU A 302 8.51 -9.62 7.23
CA GLU A 302 7.10 -9.36 6.87
C GLU A 302 6.19 -9.14 8.08
N LEU A 303 6.38 -9.90 9.16
CA LEU A 303 5.65 -9.72 10.42
C LEU A 303 5.90 -8.33 11.05
N ARG A 304 7.16 -7.88 11.11
CA ARG A 304 7.55 -6.52 11.58
C ARG A 304 7.09 -5.40 10.63
N THR A 305 6.56 -5.78 9.49
CA THR A 305 6.36 -4.97 8.28
C THR A 305 4.88 -4.77 7.98
N ALA A 306 4.00 -5.61 8.53
CA ALA A 306 2.56 -5.36 8.48
C ALA A 306 2.21 -3.97 9.03
N LYS A 307 1.20 -3.31 8.43
CA LYS A 307 0.80 -1.92 8.75
C LYS A 307 0.13 -1.73 10.13
N TRP A 308 0.27 -2.70 11.03
CA TRP A 308 -0.33 -2.72 12.36
C TRP A 308 0.68 -2.26 13.41
N GLU A 309 0.26 -2.00 14.65
CA GLU A 309 1.14 -1.49 15.71
C GLU A 309 2.37 -2.40 15.91
N PRO A 310 3.60 -1.96 15.57
CA PRO A 310 4.74 -2.87 15.50
C PRO A 310 5.12 -3.50 16.86
N GLY A 311 4.77 -2.84 17.96
CA GLY A 311 5.15 -3.23 19.32
C GLY A 311 4.66 -4.62 19.73
N GLU A 312 3.38 -4.94 19.49
CA GLU A 312 2.81 -6.23 19.92
C GLU A 312 3.34 -7.40 19.09
N VAL A 313 3.53 -7.22 17.78
CA VAL A 313 4.10 -8.25 16.91
C VAL A 313 5.59 -8.47 17.21
N LEU A 314 6.32 -7.42 17.53
CA LEU A 314 7.70 -7.52 18.04
C LEU A 314 7.74 -8.28 19.36
N GLN A 315 6.87 -7.94 20.32
CA GLN A 315 6.78 -8.64 21.60
C GLN A 315 6.45 -10.12 21.42
N LEU A 316 5.51 -10.49 20.53
CA LEU A 316 5.24 -11.91 20.24
C LEU A 316 6.49 -12.61 19.69
N LEU A 317 7.23 -11.96 18.78
CA LEU A 317 8.44 -12.54 18.19
C LEU A 317 9.62 -12.66 19.16
N GLU A 318 9.66 -11.83 20.20
CA GLU A 318 10.60 -11.93 21.31
C GLU A 318 10.21 -13.03 22.31
N GLU A 319 8.91 -13.14 22.64
CA GLU A 319 8.37 -14.18 23.53
C GLU A 319 8.37 -15.58 22.89
N LYS A 320 8.07 -15.66 21.58
CA LYS A 320 7.88 -16.87 20.79
C LYS A 320 8.60 -16.75 19.43
N PRO A 321 9.94 -16.84 19.40
CA PRO A 321 10.70 -16.72 18.16
C PRO A 321 10.29 -17.79 17.15
N ILE A 322 10.27 -17.42 15.85
CA ILE A 322 9.94 -18.36 14.78
C ILE A 322 10.96 -19.51 14.76
N ILE A 323 10.47 -20.74 14.82
CA ILE A 323 11.29 -21.94 14.73
C ILE A 323 11.14 -22.52 13.34
N CYS A 324 12.23 -23.01 12.76
CA CYS A 324 12.24 -23.55 11.41
C CYS A 324 13.00 -24.88 11.39
N PHE A 325 12.36 -25.93 10.88
CA PHE A 325 13.00 -27.20 10.58
C PHE A 325 13.49 -27.21 9.15
N ASP A 326 14.82 -27.22 9.02
CA ASP A 326 15.53 -27.15 7.75
C ASP A 326 15.65 -28.55 7.13
N CYS A 327 15.29 -28.65 5.86
CA CYS A 327 15.48 -29.87 5.08
C CYS A 327 16.63 -29.69 4.08
N PRO A 328 17.88 -29.98 4.50
CA PRO A 328 19.08 -29.67 3.73
C PRO A 328 19.01 -30.29 2.34
N GLU A 329 19.41 -29.49 1.34
CA GLU A 329 19.40 -29.84 -0.09
C GLU A 329 18.03 -30.28 -0.64
N GLY A 330 16.94 -30.04 0.08
CA GLY A 330 15.59 -30.48 -0.31
C GLY A 330 15.40 -31.99 -0.32
N GLN A 331 16.24 -32.73 0.42
CA GLN A 331 16.27 -34.20 0.50
C GLN A 331 15.40 -34.80 1.63
N CYS A 332 14.63 -33.98 2.37
CA CYS A 332 13.62 -34.54 3.26
C CYS A 332 12.45 -35.11 2.47
N ASP A 333 12.06 -36.32 2.82
CA ASP A 333 10.69 -36.80 2.61
C ASP A 333 9.78 -36.27 3.74
N LEU A 334 8.48 -36.17 3.45
CA LEU A 334 7.45 -35.94 4.47
C LEU A 334 7.17 -37.25 5.22
N ASP A 335 8.12 -37.68 6.05
CA ASP A 335 8.15 -39.00 6.67
C ASP A 335 7.88 -39.01 8.20
N GLN A 336 7.87 -40.20 8.78
CA GLN A 336 7.72 -40.41 10.23
C GLN A 336 8.86 -39.75 11.05
N ALA A 337 10.07 -39.60 10.50
CA ALA A 337 11.20 -39.01 11.21
C ALA A 337 11.06 -37.48 11.31
N LEU A 338 10.62 -36.81 10.24
CA LEU A 338 10.27 -35.40 10.25
C LEU A 338 9.02 -35.15 11.10
N ALA A 339 7.98 -35.99 10.97
CA ALA A 339 6.77 -35.89 11.77
C ALA A 339 7.02 -36.09 13.28
N ALA A 340 7.93 -37.01 13.65
CA ALA A 340 8.35 -37.17 15.05
C ALA A 340 9.08 -35.94 15.61
N LYS A 341 9.88 -35.23 14.79
CA LYS A 341 10.50 -33.95 15.19
C LYS A 341 9.44 -32.87 15.42
N VAL A 342 8.48 -32.74 14.51
CA VAL A 342 7.36 -31.78 14.62
C VAL A 342 6.51 -32.07 15.86
N ARG A 343 6.04 -33.30 16.06
CA ARG A 343 5.27 -33.68 17.27
C ARG A 343 6.07 -33.50 18.56
N SER A 344 7.36 -33.85 18.57
CA SER A 344 8.22 -33.61 19.74
C SER A 344 8.36 -32.12 20.08
N PHE A 345 8.21 -31.24 19.09
CA PHE A 345 8.14 -29.81 19.31
C PHE A 345 6.74 -29.36 19.79
N LEU A 346 5.67 -29.72 19.08
CA LEU A 346 4.29 -29.36 19.44
C LEU A 346 3.93 -29.82 20.87
N GLY A 347 4.32 -31.05 21.25
CA GLY A 347 4.13 -31.57 22.60
C GLY A 347 4.86 -30.77 23.70
N LYS A 348 5.98 -30.10 23.38
CA LYS A 348 6.65 -29.18 24.33
C LYS A 348 5.91 -27.85 24.45
N VAL A 349 5.35 -27.33 23.36
CA VAL A 349 4.52 -26.12 23.36
C VAL A 349 3.26 -26.36 24.21
N LEU A 350 2.57 -27.48 24.01
CA LEU A 350 1.41 -27.90 24.79
C LEU A 350 1.73 -28.11 26.29
N ALA A 351 2.88 -28.72 26.60
CA ALA A 351 3.34 -28.89 27.98
C ALA A 351 3.70 -27.56 28.67
N GLY A 352 4.18 -26.56 27.91
CA GLY A 352 4.41 -25.21 28.41
C GLY A 352 3.12 -24.43 28.64
N ALA A 353 2.19 -24.49 27.68
CA ALA A 353 0.91 -23.77 27.73
C ALA A 353 -0.05 -24.24 28.85
N SER A 354 0.13 -25.47 29.35
CA SER A 354 -0.68 -26.04 30.44
C SER A 354 -0.21 -25.67 31.85
N GLN A 355 0.89 -24.92 32.00
CA GLN A 355 1.25 -24.31 33.29
C GLN A 355 0.52 -22.97 33.45
N PRO A 356 -0.35 -22.80 34.47
CA PRO A 356 -1.01 -21.51 34.69
C PRO A 356 0.02 -20.45 35.07
N PRO A 357 -0.13 -19.19 34.62
CA PRO A 357 0.80 -18.12 34.95
C PRO A 357 0.83 -17.92 36.47
N SER A 358 1.97 -18.25 37.07
CA SER A 358 2.20 -18.08 38.50
C SER A 358 2.23 -16.58 38.83
N ARG A 359 1.08 -16.05 39.27
CA ARG A 359 1.02 -14.73 39.92
C ARG A 359 2.08 -14.70 41.00
N GLY A 360 3.00 -13.75 40.91
CA GLY A 360 4.19 -13.68 41.76
C GLY A 360 3.85 -13.63 43.24
N ALA A 361 3.91 -14.79 43.89
CA ALA A 361 4.23 -14.90 45.30
C ALA A 361 5.75 -14.78 45.47
N GLU A 362 6.17 -14.36 46.66
CA GLU A 362 7.53 -13.93 46.97
C GLU A 362 8.61 -15.00 46.77
N ALA A 363 9.85 -14.56 46.62
CA ALA A 363 11.01 -15.40 46.35
C ALA A 363 11.23 -16.48 47.43
N GLY A 364 10.99 -17.75 47.06
CA GLY A 364 11.39 -18.93 47.82
C GLY A 364 12.42 -19.75 47.04
N ALA A 365 13.69 -19.69 47.43
CA ALA A 365 14.75 -20.41 46.75
C ALA A 365 14.69 -21.93 47.01
N SER A 366 14.76 -22.74 45.96
CA SER A 366 15.19 -24.15 46.05
C SER A 366 15.99 -24.56 44.81
N SER A 367 17.05 -25.32 45.05
CA SER A 367 18.21 -25.49 44.17
C SER A 367 18.38 -26.91 43.64
N LEU A 368 18.89 -27.09 42.41
CA LEU A 368 19.83 -28.17 42.03
C LEU A 368 20.47 -27.82 40.67
N SER A 369 21.70 -27.30 40.60
CA SER A 369 23.00 -27.96 40.80
C SER A 369 23.60 -28.59 39.52
N ILE A 370 24.44 -27.83 38.80
CA ILE A 370 25.63 -28.36 38.12
C ILE A 370 26.80 -27.45 38.48
N ALA A 371 27.93 -28.05 38.87
CA ALA A 371 29.10 -27.33 39.36
C ALA A 371 30.24 -27.35 38.35
N LEU A 372 30.96 -26.22 38.22
CA LEU A 372 32.38 -26.22 37.88
C LEU A 372 33.08 -25.12 38.68
N ALA A 373 34.28 -25.41 39.18
CA ALA A 373 34.93 -24.64 40.24
C ALA A 373 36.07 -23.76 39.72
N LEU A 374 36.31 -22.62 40.39
CA LEU A 374 37.65 -22.01 40.54
C LEU A 374 37.72 -21.08 41.78
N ARG A 375 38.94 -20.84 42.26
CA ARG A 375 39.33 -20.18 43.54
C ARG A 375 40.08 -18.87 43.24
N THR A 376 40.22 -17.81 44.06
CA THR A 376 39.84 -17.37 45.44
C THR A 376 40.27 -15.87 45.57
N PRO A 377 40.12 -15.10 46.68
CA PRO A 377 39.38 -15.27 47.96
C PRO A 377 38.47 -14.04 48.33
N ARG A 378 37.94 -14.03 49.57
CA ARG A 378 37.08 -12.97 50.15
C ARG A 378 37.84 -11.70 50.58
N ALA A 379 37.16 -10.56 50.47
CA ALA A 379 37.27 -9.44 51.44
C ALA A 379 35.86 -9.05 51.92
N LEU A 380 35.72 -8.65 53.18
CA LEU A 380 34.44 -8.29 53.81
C LEU A 380 34.11 -6.80 53.59
N LEU A 381 32.82 -6.48 53.42
CA LEU A 381 32.16 -5.31 54.04
C LEU A 381 30.63 -5.45 53.99
N THR A 382 29.94 -4.73 54.88
CA THR A 382 28.54 -4.92 55.31
C THR A 382 27.51 -4.12 54.48
N PRO A 383 26.19 -4.41 54.60
CA PRO A 383 25.19 -4.00 53.61
C PRO A 383 24.53 -2.64 53.87
N SER A 384 24.36 -1.85 52.81
CA SER A 384 23.24 -0.91 52.59
C SER A 384 23.31 -0.31 51.18
N ILE A 385 22.17 0.17 50.68
CA ILE A 385 21.94 0.79 49.36
C ILE A 385 21.86 -0.22 48.19
N MET A 386 20.62 -0.56 47.81
CA MET A 386 20.32 -1.01 46.45
C MET A 386 20.52 0.17 45.49
N LEU A 387 21.57 0.11 44.67
CA LEU A 387 21.67 0.89 43.43
C LEU A 387 21.60 -0.09 42.26
N SER A 388 20.84 0.24 41.22
CA SER A 388 20.61 -0.69 40.10
C SER A 388 21.87 -0.89 39.26
N PHE A 389 22.02 -2.08 38.68
CA PHE A 389 23.17 -2.47 37.85
C PHE A 389 23.40 -1.54 36.63
N ARG A 390 22.36 -0.81 36.19
CA ARG A 390 22.47 0.19 35.11
C ARG A 390 23.39 1.37 35.47
N THR A 391 23.46 1.80 36.74
CA THR A 391 24.17 3.03 37.12
C THR A 391 25.69 2.86 37.22
N MET A 392 26.18 1.66 37.58
CA MET A 392 27.63 1.41 37.64
C MET A 392 28.30 1.27 36.26
N ALA A 393 27.56 0.78 35.25
CA ALA A 393 28.10 0.62 33.90
C ALA A 393 28.49 1.99 33.26
N CYS A 394 27.67 3.02 33.46
CA CYS A 394 27.93 4.36 32.90
C CYS A 394 29.14 5.05 33.54
N LEU A 395 29.41 4.82 34.84
CA LEU A 395 30.52 5.46 35.55
C LEU A 395 31.90 4.85 35.23
N ALA A 396 31.94 3.59 34.76
CA ALA A 396 33.19 2.93 34.41
C ALA A 396 33.79 3.35 33.04
N PHE A 397 32.96 3.89 32.12
CA PHE A 397 33.36 4.22 30.74
C PHE A 397 33.39 5.72 30.40
N GLY A 398 33.03 6.60 31.35
CA GLY A 398 32.94 8.05 31.16
C GLY A 398 34.23 8.81 30.82
N ALA A 399 35.38 8.12 30.67
CA ALA A 399 36.67 8.74 30.37
C ALA A 399 37.00 8.84 28.85
N ILE A 400 36.26 8.14 27.99
CA ILE A 400 36.58 8.03 26.55
C ILE A 400 36.23 9.30 25.71
N PRO A 401 35.12 10.04 25.96
CA PRO A 401 34.78 11.22 25.15
C PRO A 401 35.87 12.30 25.12
N ALA A 402 36.52 12.52 26.27
CA ALA A 402 37.57 13.52 26.40
C ALA A 402 38.85 13.22 25.60
N VAL A 403 39.09 11.94 25.26
CA VAL A 403 40.25 11.54 24.44
C VAL A 403 39.93 11.66 22.95
N ALA A 404 38.71 11.25 22.54
CA ALA A 404 38.25 11.38 21.15
C ALA A 404 38.15 12.86 20.72
N ILE A 405 37.60 13.73 21.57
CA ILE A 405 37.49 15.17 21.30
C ILE A 405 38.86 15.86 21.25
N ARG A 406 39.86 15.36 21.98
CA ARG A 406 41.25 15.86 21.88
C ARG A 406 41.90 15.45 20.56
N ALA A 407 41.78 14.19 20.19
CA ALA A 407 42.29 13.68 18.91
C ALA A 407 41.67 14.40 17.70
N ALA A 408 40.40 14.79 17.76
CA ALA A 408 39.76 15.59 16.72
C ALA A 408 40.26 17.05 16.67
N ARG A 409 40.67 17.62 17.80
CA ARG A 409 41.22 18.99 17.88
C ARG A 409 42.67 19.08 17.41
N ASP A 410 43.50 18.10 17.75
CA ASP A 410 44.93 18.13 17.45
C ASP A 410 45.23 17.90 15.95
N VAL A 411 44.24 17.43 15.16
CA VAL A 411 44.34 17.30 13.69
C VAL A 411 44.09 18.62 12.96
N SER A 412 43.44 19.62 13.57
CA SER A 412 43.06 20.87 12.86
C SER A 412 44.13 21.97 12.90
N THR A 413 45.35 21.71 13.36
CA THR A 413 46.39 22.74 13.57
C THR A 413 47.82 22.33 13.18
N SER A 414 48.01 21.48 12.16
CA SER A 414 49.33 21.25 11.54
C SER A 414 49.36 21.82 10.12
N PRO A 415 50.35 22.65 9.75
CA PRO A 415 50.63 22.97 8.35
C PRO A 415 51.31 21.80 7.64
N GLU A 416 51.39 21.92 6.31
CA GLU A 416 51.93 20.94 5.36
C GLU A 416 53.42 20.63 5.58
N GLU A 417 53.80 19.33 5.60
CA GLU A 417 55.11 18.86 5.10
C GLU A 417 55.09 17.33 4.83
N ASP A 418 55.92 16.89 3.89
CA ASP A 418 55.84 15.58 3.21
C ASP A 418 56.13 14.34 4.09
N ILE A 419 55.23 13.34 4.08
CA ILE A 419 55.60 11.92 4.28
C ILE A 419 54.75 11.01 3.38
N GLU A 420 55.36 10.48 2.30
CA GLU A 420 54.83 9.31 1.57
C GLU A 420 54.87 8.03 2.44
N THR A 421 53.96 7.09 2.14
CA THR A 421 53.94 5.69 2.63
C THR A 421 53.64 5.43 4.12
N ARG A 422 52.36 5.52 4.52
CA ARG A 422 51.73 4.58 5.49
C ARG A 422 50.20 4.70 5.49
N GLU A 423 49.50 3.60 5.22
CA GLU A 423 48.04 3.51 5.41
C GLU A 423 47.69 3.56 6.92
N PRO A 424 46.73 4.40 7.37
CA PRO A 424 46.33 4.46 8.77
C PRO A 424 45.17 3.48 9.10
N PRO A 425 45.14 2.87 10.29
CA PRO A 425 44.11 1.88 10.69
C PRO A 425 42.78 2.51 11.16
N THR A 426 42.48 3.75 10.78
CA THR A 426 41.38 4.56 11.33
C THR A 426 39.99 4.04 10.95
N HIS A 427 39.84 3.41 9.78
CA HIS A 427 38.55 2.83 9.36
C HIS A 427 38.07 1.69 10.29
N PHE A 428 38.97 0.94 10.94
CA PHE A 428 38.60 -0.25 11.71
C PHE A 428 37.93 0.08 13.05
N HIS A 429 38.30 1.20 13.69
CA HIS A 429 37.75 1.58 15.00
C HIS A 429 36.35 2.20 14.88
N VAL A 430 36.10 3.03 13.85
CA VAL A 430 34.75 3.52 13.55
C VAL A 430 33.82 2.35 13.16
N PHE A 431 34.33 1.38 12.40
CA PHE A 431 33.59 0.19 12.03
C PHE A 431 33.20 -0.67 13.24
N LEU A 432 34.11 -0.84 14.22
CA LEU A 432 33.82 -1.55 15.47
C LEU A 432 32.83 -0.81 16.37
N CYS A 433 32.91 0.52 16.50
CA CYS A 433 31.90 1.30 17.24
C CYS A 433 30.49 1.16 16.63
N VAL A 434 30.38 1.25 15.30
CA VAL A 434 29.08 1.10 14.61
C VAL A 434 28.57 -0.34 14.67
N MET A 435 29.44 -1.34 14.59
CA MET A 435 29.09 -2.76 14.79
C MET A 435 28.66 -3.06 16.24
N TRP A 436 29.27 -2.41 17.23
CA TRP A 436 28.92 -2.59 18.64
C TRP A 436 27.59 -1.92 19.00
N LEU A 437 27.31 -0.74 18.42
CA LEU A 437 25.98 -0.12 18.46
C LEU A 437 24.93 -1.03 17.79
N LYS A 438 25.24 -1.68 16.67
CA LYS A 438 24.35 -2.61 15.97
C LYS A 438 23.97 -3.89 16.77
N HIS A 439 24.65 -4.17 17.88
CA HIS A 439 24.56 -5.48 18.54
C HIS A 439 24.07 -5.47 20.00
N ASN A 440 23.78 -4.30 20.59
CA ASN A 440 23.25 -4.16 21.95
C ASN A 440 22.00 -3.26 21.97
N ASP A 441 21.06 -3.57 22.86
CA ASP A 441 19.74 -2.92 23.01
C ASP A 441 19.83 -1.47 23.53
N CYS A 442 20.30 -0.56 22.68
CA CYS A 442 20.33 0.89 22.93
C CYS A 442 19.56 1.69 21.86
N TRP A 443 18.71 1.03 21.06
CA TRP A 443 17.99 1.65 19.94
C TRP A 443 16.65 2.28 20.35
N GLY A 444 16.14 2.00 21.55
CA GLY A 444 14.89 2.57 22.08
C GLY A 444 15.00 4.02 22.56
N ASN A 445 16.12 4.71 22.32
CA ASN A 445 16.33 6.14 22.54
C ASN A 445 17.47 6.62 21.62
N TRP A 446 17.17 6.87 20.35
CA TRP A 446 17.91 7.94 19.67
C TRP A 446 17.36 9.26 20.22
N SER A 447 18.19 10.02 20.94
CA SER A 447 18.01 11.47 20.92
C SER A 447 18.20 11.93 19.48
N ALA A 448 17.52 13.01 19.12
CA ALA A 448 17.80 13.70 17.86
C ALA A 448 19.29 14.06 17.77
N PRO A 449 19.86 14.26 16.58
CA PRO A 449 21.26 14.65 16.48
C PRO A 449 21.51 15.95 17.26
N ASP A 450 22.21 15.84 18.40
CA ASP A 450 22.49 16.97 19.31
C ASP A 450 23.30 18.12 18.64
N THR A 451 23.83 17.89 17.43
CA THR A 451 24.55 18.89 16.63
C THR A 451 24.26 18.73 15.14
N LEU A 452 24.38 19.84 14.40
CA LEU A 452 24.32 19.85 12.94
C LEU A 452 25.42 18.98 12.30
N ASP A 453 26.62 18.93 12.89
CA ASP A 453 27.73 18.10 12.38
C ASP A 453 27.39 16.59 12.39
N THR A 454 26.73 16.12 13.46
CA THR A 454 26.23 14.74 13.53
C THR A 454 25.21 14.45 12.43
N LEU A 455 24.26 15.38 12.21
CA LEU A 455 23.25 15.28 11.14
C LEU A 455 23.93 15.21 9.75
N MET A 456 24.83 16.14 9.45
CA MET A 456 25.56 16.17 8.16
C MET A 456 26.38 14.89 7.91
N ALA A 457 27.05 14.38 8.94
CA ALA A 457 27.86 13.16 8.84
C ALA A 457 27.02 11.90 8.58
N ILE A 458 25.79 11.83 9.11
CA ILE A 458 24.83 10.76 8.81
C ILE A 458 24.31 10.89 7.38
N MET A 459 23.82 12.08 7.02
CA MET A 459 23.09 12.30 5.78
C MET A 459 23.93 12.21 4.51
N THR A 460 25.22 12.55 4.57
CA THR A 460 26.07 12.68 3.38
C THR A 460 27.08 11.55 3.18
N ARG A 461 27.03 10.51 4.03
CA ARG A 461 28.02 9.43 4.09
C ARG A 461 28.16 8.61 2.80
N SER A 462 27.07 8.44 2.05
CA SER A 462 27.01 7.65 0.81
C SER A 462 27.09 8.49 -0.47
N MET A 463 27.08 9.82 -0.36
CA MET A 463 27.03 10.73 -1.51
C MET A 463 28.42 10.98 -2.09
N GLU A 464 28.47 11.25 -3.40
CA GLU A 464 29.66 11.82 -4.06
C GLU A 464 29.92 13.25 -3.55
N ASP A 465 31.17 13.72 -3.66
CA ASP A 465 31.60 14.98 -3.03
C ASP A 465 30.81 16.21 -3.52
N ARG A 466 30.33 16.19 -4.77
CA ARG A 466 29.48 17.26 -5.32
C ARG A 466 28.11 17.29 -4.63
N CYS A 467 27.40 16.16 -4.60
CA CYS A 467 26.11 16.07 -3.93
C CYS A 467 26.24 16.32 -2.42
N ARG A 468 27.27 15.76 -1.78
CA ARG A 468 27.61 16.01 -0.38
C ARG A 468 27.75 17.51 -0.09
N SER A 469 28.43 18.27 -0.95
CA SER A 469 28.61 19.71 -0.77
C SER A 469 27.29 20.48 -0.89
N GLU A 470 26.43 20.13 -1.84
CA GLU A 470 25.12 20.77 -2.04
C GLU A 470 24.16 20.44 -0.87
N VAL A 471 24.09 19.18 -0.44
CA VAL A 471 23.28 18.75 0.71
C VAL A 471 23.80 19.33 2.04
N LYS A 472 25.13 19.46 2.19
CA LYS A 472 25.73 20.14 3.34
C LYS A 472 25.29 21.61 3.42
N GLY A 473 25.47 22.37 2.33
CA GLY A 473 25.09 23.78 2.30
C GLY A 473 23.57 24.01 2.41
N LEU A 474 22.77 23.03 1.99
CA LEU A 474 21.32 22.99 2.22
C LEU A 474 21.00 22.85 3.72
N LEU A 475 21.59 21.87 4.40
CA LEU A 475 21.39 21.65 5.85
C LEU A 475 21.85 22.86 6.68
N GLU A 476 23.05 23.39 6.41
CA GLU A 476 23.57 24.60 7.07
C GLU A 476 22.67 25.82 6.83
N GLY A 477 22.19 26.00 5.59
CA GLY A 477 21.28 27.09 5.25
C GLY A 477 19.92 26.97 5.94
N LEU A 478 19.30 25.78 5.95
CA LEU A 478 18.00 25.57 6.57
C LEU A 478 18.04 25.68 8.09
N PHE A 479 19.09 25.15 8.73
CA PHE A 479 19.30 25.31 10.17
C PHE A 479 19.53 26.79 10.54
N GLY A 480 20.36 27.50 9.75
CA GLY A 480 20.62 28.92 9.93
C GLY A 480 19.41 29.84 9.69
N GLU A 481 18.40 29.41 8.93
CA GLU A 481 17.13 30.13 8.81
C GLU A 481 16.10 29.69 9.87
N CYS A 482 16.05 28.41 10.22
CA CYS A 482 15.15 27.88 11.26
C CYS A 482 15.41 28.55 12.63
N THR A 483 16.68 28.69 13.01
CA THR A 483 17.12 29.33 14.26
C THR A 483 16.81 30.83 14.35
N LYS A 484 16.38 31.46 13.25
CA LYS A 484 15.87 32.85 13.24
C LYS A 484 14.37 32.94 13.50
N ILE A 485 13.65 31.83 13.50
CA ILE A 485 12.21 31.80 13.76
C ILE A 485 11.98 32.06 15.24
N GLU A 486 11.17 33.09 15.55
CA GLU A 486 10.85 33.43 16.93
C GLU A 486 10.19 32.24 17.66
N GLY A 487 10.80 31.87 18.79
CA GLY A 487 10.38 30.76 19.65
C GLY A 487 11.02 29.40 19.32
N ALA A 488 11.80 29.27 18.25
CA ALA A 488 12.46 28.02 17.90
C ALA A 488 13.78 27.82 18.67
N SER A 489 13.97 26.65 19.27
CA SER A 489 15.27 26.21 19.78
C SER A 489 16.11 25.52 18.71
N GLU A 490 17.44 25.48 18.90
CA GLU A 490 18.36 24.74 18.03
C GLU A 490 18.00 23.24 17.97
N GLU A 491 17.57 22.67 19.11
CA GLU A 491 17.17 21.26 19.20
C GLU A 491 15.90 20.97 18.40
N GLU A 492 14.85 21.80 18.50
CA GLU A 492 13.63 21.67 17.69
C GLU A 492 13.94 21.80 16.18
N CYS A 493 14.82 22.73 15.82
CA CYS A 493 15.28 22.88 14.43
C CYS A 493 16.03 21.64 13.91
N LEU A 494 16.91 21.03 14.72
CA LEU A 494 17.60 19.79 14.36
C LEU A 494 16.63 18.60 14.30
N GLN A 495 15.66 18.53 15.21
CA GLN A 495 14.62 17.50 15.22
C GLN A 495 13.72 17.54 13.98
N ASP A 496 13.23 18.72 13.60
CA ASP A 496 12.37 18.86 12.43
C ASP A 496 13.14 18.64 11.11
N LEU A 497 14.38 19.16 11.01
CA LEU A 497 15.22 18.91 9.83
C LEU A 497 15.60 17.43 9.71
N PHE A 498 15.99 16.77 10.81
CA PHE A 498 16.23 15.32 10.79
C PHE A 498 14.97 14.57 10.33
N GLY A 499 13.80 14.88 10.91
CA GLY A 499 12.51 14.28 10.57
C GLY A 499 12.16 14.35 9.07
N TRP A 500 12.44 15.47 8.40
CA TRP A 500 12.30 15.61 6.94
C TRP A 500 13.21 14.67 6.15
N PHE A 501 14.49 14.65 6.49
CA PHE A 501 15.49 13.92 5.71
C PHE A 501 15.40 12.39 5.93
N VAL A 502 14.84 11.94 7.06
CA VAL A 502 14.57 10.51 7.35
C VAL A 502 13.13 10.06 7.08
N GLY A 503 12.20 11.00 6.84
CA GLY A 503 10.81 10.70 6.49
C GLY A 503 9.88 10.32 7.66
N GLU A 504 10.26 10.61 8.91
CA GLU A 504 9.52 10.17 10.11
C GLU A 504 8.39 11.11 10.58
N LYS A 505 8.38 12.38 10.17
CA LYS A 505 7.42 13.38 10.67
C LYS A 505 6.51 13.94 9.57
N THR A 506 5.23 14.11 9.88
CA THR A 506 4.39 15.14 9.25
C THR A 506 5.01 16.52 9.51
N THR A 507 4.95 17.42 8.52
CA THR A 507 5.67 18.71 8.55
C THR A 507 5.48 19.48 9.85
N GLY A 508 6.56 19.73 10.58
CA GLY A 508 6.53 20.56 11.79
C GLY A 508 6.29 22.04 11.48
N ILE A 509 5.71 22.77 12.44
CA ILE A 509 5.31 24.19 12.27
C ILE A 509 6.50 25.07 11.84
N LEU A 510 7.71 24.81 12.35
CA LEU A 510 8.91 25.56 12.01
C LEU A 510 9.27 25.44 10.53
N THR A 511 9.14 24.24 9.97
CA THR A 511 9.53 23.98 8.59
C THR A 511 8.47 24.43 7.59
N ALA A 512 7.18 24.35 7.94
CA ALA A 512 6.11 25.00 7.19
C ALA A 512 6.24 26.54 7.17
N ARG A 513 6.79 27.17 8.23
CA ARG A 513 7.15 28.61 8.22
C ARG A 513 8.26 28.92 7.20
N LEU A 514 9.30 28.08 7.10
CA LEU A 514 10.35 28.23 6.08
C LEU A 514 9.81 28.10 4.65
N ALA A 515 8.81 27.24 4.47
CA ALA A 515 8.15 26.95 3.20
C ALA A 515 6.97 27.88 2.87
N SER A 516 6.60 28.80 3.78
CA SER A 516 5.48 29.73 3.56
C SER A 516 5.85 30.80 2.52
N ALA A 517 5.11 30.83 1.41
CA ALA A 517 5.26 31.88 0.39
C ALA A 517 4.89 33.26 0.96
N PRO A 518 5.47 34.37 0.48
CA PRO A 518 5.14 35.71 0.97
C PRO A 518 3.77 36.21 0.49
N LYS A 519 3.34 35.82 -0.71
CA LYS A 519 2.00 36.05 -1.29
C LYS A 519 1.23 34.72 -1.41
N GLU A 520 0.16 34.64 -2.20
CA GLU A 520 -0.43 33.34 -2.59
C GLU A 520 0.64 32.50 -3.31
N ALA A 521 0.79 31.25 -2.91
CA ALA A 521 1.73 30.31 -3.51
C ALA A 521 1.34 29.91 -4.94
N MET A 522 2.30 30.00 -5.86
CA MET A 522 2.23 29.46 -7.21
C MET A 522 3.13 28.21 -7.32
N LEU A 523 2.58 27.13 -7.89
CA LEU A 523 3.32 25.93 -8.27
C LEU A 523 3.70 25.99 -9.75
N TRP A 524 4.75 25.27 -10.15
CA TRP A 524 5.19 25.30 -11.55
C TRP A 524 5.97 24.08 -12.02
N ALA A 525 5.98 23.85 -13.33
CA ALA A 525 6.86 22.85 -13.95
C ALA A 525 7.25 23.24 -15.38
N GLY A 526 8.54 23.07 -15.72
CA GLY A 526 9.00 23.15 -17.11
C GLY A 526 9.47 24.52 -17.60
N PHE A 527 9.81 25.44 -16.69
CA PHE A 527 10.44 26.72 -17.01
C PHE A 527 11.96 26.59 -16.87
N TYR A 528 12.70 26.93 -17.93
CA TYR A 528 14.17 26.80 -17.98
C TYR A 528 14.78 27.75 -19.01
N ASP A 529 16.06 28.09 -18.83
CA ASP A 529 16.76 28.93 -19.78
C ASP A 529 17.00 28.21 -21.11
N GLY A 530 16.62 28.88 -22.20
CA GLY A 530 16.72 28.34 -23.55
C GLY A 530 15.42 27.71 -24.10
N ASP A 531 14.28 27.78 -23.42
CA ASP A 531 12.99 27.52 -24.09
C ASP A 531 12.82 28.52 -25.25
N PRO A 532 12.57 28.06 -26.50
CA PRO A 532 12.54 28.92 -27.69
C PRO A 532 11.41 29.96 -27.69
N ARG A 533 10.43 29.84 -26.79
CA ARG A 533 9.34 30.81 -26.61
C ARG A 533 9.64 31.86 -25.53
N GLY A 534 10.82 31.79 -24.89
CA GLY A 534 11.20 32.67 -23.78
C GLY A 534 10.56 32.29 -22.44
N LEU A 535 10.02 31.07 -22.31
CA LEU A 535 9.40 30.57 -21.07
C LEU A 535 10.46 30.08 -20.08
N ASN A 536 11.18 31.03 -19.48
CA ASN A 536 12.18 30.79 -18.43
C ASN A 536 11.66 31.20 -17.04
N GLN A 537 12.50 30.99 -16.02
CA GLN A 537 12.15 31.30 -14.63
C GLN A 537 11.89 32.80 -14.41
N THR A 538 12.67 33.69 -15.02
CA THR A 538 12.47 35.15 -14.87
C THR A 538 11.13 35.61 -15.43
N ALA A 539 10.68 35.04 -16.54
CA ALA A 539 9.34 35.30 -17.08
C ALA A 539 8.23 34.79 -16.15
N LEU A 540 8.43 33.63 -15.52
CA LEU A 540 7.50 33.07 -14.53
C LEU A 540 7.44 33.92 -13.25
N GLU A 541 8.58 34.40 -12.74
CA GLU A 541 8.63 35.28 -11.57
C GLU A 541 7.91 36.61 -11.85
N ALA A 542 8.17 37.24 -13.00
CA ALA A 542 7.47 38.46 -13.41
C ALA A 542 5.95 38.24 -13.56
N PHE A 543 5.54 37.08 -14.08
CA PHE A 543 4.13 36.70 -14.20
C PHE A 543 3.47 36.43 -12.84
N ALA A 544 4.18 35.78 -11.91
CA ALA A 544 3.70 35.58 -10.55
C ALA A 544 3.39 36.93 -9.87
N ASP A 545 4.24 37.95 -10.06
CA ASP A 545 3.95 39.30 -9.58
C ASP A 545 2.72 39.95 -10.24
N MET A 546 2.47 39.73 -11.54
CA MET A 546 1.27 40.24 -12.24
C MET A 546 -0.05 39.61 -11.77
N VAL A 547 -0.01 38.42 -11.15
CA VAL A 547 -1.18 37.76 -10.54
C VAL A 547 -1.21 37.86 -9.01
N ASP A 548 -0.32 38.67 -8.43
CA ASP A 548 -0.07 38.82 -6.98
C ASP A 548 0.18 37.50 -6.22
N ALA A 549 0.91 36.60 -6.87
CA ALA A 549 1.38 35.33 -6.32
C ALA A 549 2.91 35.32 -6.11
N SER A 550 3.43 34.23 -5.57
CA SER A 550 4.87 33.97 -5.44
C SER A 550 5.15 32.50 -5.66
N ILE A 551 6.12 32.17 -6.51
CA ILE A 551 6.48 30.78 -6.78
C ILE A 551 7.11 30.14 -5.53
N VAL A 552 6.59 28.97 -5.12
CA VAL A 552 7.02 28.31 -3.86
C VAL A 552 8.53 28.12 -3.80
N HIS A 553 9.13 27.79 -4.93
CA HIS A 553 10.56 27.80 -5.14
C HIS A 553 10.86 28.74 -6.33
N PRO A 554 11.77 29.73 -6.19
CA PRO A 554 12.61 30.00 -5.03
C PRO A 554 12.05 31.04 -4.03
N SER A 555 10.83 31.60 -4.19
CA SER A 555 10.43 32.80 -3.43
C SER A 555 10.22 32.59 -1.91
N THR A 556 10.14 31.36 -1.42
CA THR A 556 10.12 31.02 0.02
C THR A 556 11.52 31.06 0.65
N VAL A 557 11.62 30.93 1.98
CA VAL A 557 12.94 30.80 2.64
C VAL A 557 13.59 29.47 2.25
N LEU A 558 12.84 28.37 2.35
CA LEU A 558 13.23 27.04 1.88
C LEU A 558 13.69 27.07 0.41
N GLY A 559 12.89 27.68 -0.46
CA GLY A 559 13.15 27.81 -1.89
C GLY A 559 14.46 28.54 -2.21
N ARG A 560 14.74 29.66 -1.54
CA ARG A 560 16.02 30.39 -1.68
C ARG A 560 17.21 29.56 -1.20
N VAL A 561 17.06 28.81 -0.11
CA VAL A 561 18.16 27.95 0.39
C VAL A 561 18.43 26.81 -0.58
N VAL A 562 17.41 26.21 -1.19
CA VAL A 562 17.58 25.21 -2.27
C VAL A 562 18.29 25.81 -3.48
N GLN A 563 17.84 26.98 -3.96
CA GLN A 563 18.45 27.66 -5.11
C GLN A 563 19.91 28.06 -4.88
N LYS A 564 20.23 28.56 -3.68
CA LYS A 564 21.60 28.87 -3.27
C LYS A 564 22.51 27.64 -3.32
N ASN A 565 21.96 26.44 -3.14
CA ASN A 565 22.66 25.16 -3.20
C ASN A 565 22.42 24.43 -4.55
N ASN A 566 22.29 25.21 -5.63
CA ASN A 566 22.29 24.71 -7.01
C ASN A 566 21.18 23.66 -7.28
N ASP A 567 20.02 23.82 -6.63
CA ASP A 567 18.82 22.98 -6.76
C ASP A 567 19.06 21.47 -6.57
N LEU A 568 20.12 21.12 -5.84
CA LEU A 568 20.62 19.74 -5.69
C LEU A 568 20.93 19.05 -7.03
N LEU A 569 21.26 19.81 -8.08
CA LEU A 569 21.54 19.28 -9.43
C LEU A 569 22.76 18.34 -9.44
N GLY A 570 23.71 18.52 -8.53
CA GLY A 570 24.85 17.62 -8.32
C GLY A 570 24.48 16.28 -7.69
N CYS A 571 23.25 16.13 -7.17
CA CYS A 571 22.70 14.87 -6.66
C CYS A 571 21.83 14.11 -7.66
N ARG A 572 21.51 14.69 -8.82
CA ARG A 572 20.53 14.12 -9.77
C ARG A 572 20.94 12.73 -10.27
N ASP A 573 22.21 12.56 -10.59
CA ASP A 573 22.78 11.33 -11.15
C ASP A 573 23.57 10.52 -10.09
N ASP A 574 23.57 10.97 -8.83
CA ASP A 574 24.27 10.32 -7.72
C ASP A 574 23.46 9.11 -7.19
N PRO A 575 23.96 7.87 -7.34
CA PRO A 575 23.27 6.69 -6.84
C PRO A 575 23.18 6.68 -5.30
N GLY A 576 24.11 7.31 -4.59
CA GLY A 576 24.11 7.47 -3.13
C GLY A 576 23.12 8.51 -2.61
N ALA A 577 22.63 9.42 -3.46
CA ALA A 577 21.57 10.39 -3.14
C ALA A 577 20.15 9.81 -3.28
N SER A 578 20.00 8.78 -4.12
CA SER A 578 18.76 8.07 -4.39
C SER A 578 18.65 6.71 -3.67
N THR A 579 19.78 6.14 -3.23
CA THR A 579 19.83 4.93 -2.40
C THR A 579 19.55 5.25 -0.93
N PRO A 580 18.73 4.44 -0.22
CA PRO A 580 18.57 4.50 1.23
C PRO A 580 19.89 4.48 2.02
N CYS A 581 20.08 5.42 2.93
CA CYS A 581 21.24 5.42 3.84
C CYS A 581 21.29 4.18 4.74
N PHE A 582 20.14 3.53 4.98
CA PHE A 582 20.01 2.32 5.81
C PHE A 582 19.12 1.28 5.11
N LYS A 583 19.71 0.16 4.68
CA LYS A 583 18.95 -0.99 4.18
C LYS A 583 18.31 -1.75 5.36
N GLY A 584 16.98 -1.70 5.47
CA GLY A 584 16.21 -2.56 6.39
C GLY A 584 15.05 -1.91 7.14
N TRP A 585 14.83 -0.59 7.03
CA TRP A 585 13.75 0.13 7.71
C TRP A 585 12.80 0.75 6.68
N ARG A 586 11.51 0.37 6.71
CA ARG A 586 10.49 0.73 5.69
C ARG A 586 10.13 2.22 5.61
N MET A 587 10.48 3.02 6.61
CA MET A 587 10.34 4.50 6.51
C MET A 587 11.45 5.14 5.65
N TRP A 588 12.50 4.38 5.30
CA TRP A 588 13.71 4.87 4.64
C TRP A 588 13.83 4.33 3.20
N ASP A 589 12.73 3.89 2.57
CA ASP A 589 12.73 3.20 1.26
C ASP A 589 13.22 4.06 0.09
N LYS A 590 13.41 5.38 0.29
CA LYS A 590 13.91 6.32 -0.71
C LYS A 590 15.17 7.03 -0.20
N GLY A 591 16.07 7.41 -1.12
CA GLY A 591 17.29 8.12 -0.78
C GLY A 591 17.05 9.53 -0.20
N PRO A 592 18.05 10.08 0.49
CA PRO A 592 17.92 11.31 1.29
C PRO A 592 17.46 12.55 0.49
N VAL A 593 17.81 12.65 -0.80
CA VAL A 593 17.35 13.76 -1.66
C VAL A 593 15.88 13.59 -2.07
N VAL A 594 15.41 12.35 -2.19
CA VAL A 594 14.00 12.05 -2.48
C VAL A 594 13.13 12.30 -1.24
N ASN A 595 13.62 11.95 -0.06
CA ASN A 595 12.98 12.32 1.21
C ASN A 595 12.90 13.84 1.36
N PHE A 596 14.01 14.55 1.08
CA PHE A 596 14.03 16.01 1.08
C PHE A 596 12.96 16.62 0.18
N TRP A 597 12.88 16.23 -1.11
CA TRP A 597 11.86 16.77 -2.01
C TRP A 597 10.43 16.42 -1.60
N THR A 598 10.22 15.26 -0.98
CA THR A 598 8.93 14.86 -0.41
C THR A 598 8.56 15.79 0.76
N GLY A 599 9.44 15.96 1.75
CA GLY A 599 9.22 16.82 2.92
C GLY A 599 9.12 18.32 2.57
N ALA A 600 9.92 18.79 1.61
CA ALA A 600 9.86 20.16 1.11
C ALA A 600 8.51 20.46 0.44
N SER A 601 8.00 19.52 -0.38
CA SER A 601 6.69 19.65 -1.02
C SER A 601 5.55 19.59 0.01
N GLN A 602 5.66 18.69 1.00
CA GLN A 602 4.77 18.66 2.17
C GLN A 602 4.73 20.00 2.90
N ALA A 603 5.88 20.66 3.02
CA ALA A 603 5.96 21.94 3.69
C ALA A 603 5.45 23.12 2.87
N PHE A 604 5.63 23.13 1.55
CA PHE A 604 5.04 24.15 0.70
C PHE A 604 3.52 24.14 0.82
N VAL A 605 2.89 22.96 0.74
CA VAL A 605 1.42 22.84 0.89
C VAL A 605 0.97 23.14 2.32
N HIS A 606 1.66 22.64 3.34
CA HIS A 606 1.30 22.96 4.73
C HIS A 606 1.44 24.47 5.02
N GLY A 607 2.41 25.15 4.39
CA GLY A 607 2.55 26.61 4.41
C GLY A 607 1.35 27.33 3.77
N MET A 608 0.79 26.80 2.68
CA MET A 608 -0.46 27.31 2.08
C MET A 608 -1.65 27.14 3.04
N ALA A 609 -1.77 25.97 3.68
CA ALA A 609 -2.82 25.66 4.64
C ALA A 609 -2.74 26.55 5.89
N LEU A 610 -1.56 26.71 6.48
CA LEU A 610 -1.33 27.64 7.61
C LEU A 610 -1.67 29.09 7.26
N ARG A 611 -1.43 29.51 6.01
CA ARG A 611 -1.83 30.84 5.50
C ARG A 611 -3.31 30.94 5.11
N LYS A 612 -4.08 29.85 5.20
CA LYS A 612 -5.48 29.73 4.74
C LYS A 612 -5.67 30.18 3.29
N GLN A 613 -4.70 29.83 2.44
CA GLN A 613 -4.70 30.19 1.04
C GLN A 613 -5.92 29.61 0.33
N SER A 614 -6.64 30.45 -0.41
CA SER A 614 -7.94 30.11 -0.99
C SER A 614 -7.84 29.49 -2.39
N SER A 615 -6.74 29.74 -3.09
CA SER A 615 -6.50 29.29 -4.46
C SER A 615 -5.05 28.87 -4.67
N VAL A 616 -4.78 27.88 -5.52
CA VAL A 616 -3.42 27.54 -5.95
C VAL A 616 -3.37 27.60 -7.46
N VAL A 617 -2.46 28.43 -7.98
CA VAL A 617 -2.16 28.52 -9.41
C VAL A 617 -0.98 27.59 -9.70
N ALA A 618 -1.15 26.64 -10.62
CA ALA A 618 -0.07 25.80 -11.13
C ALA A 618 0.18 26.11 -12.62
N VAL A 619 1.36 26.65 -12.94
CA VAL A 619 1.73 27.00 -14.33
C VAL A 619 2.62 25.91 -14.90
N LEU A 620 2.18 25.25 -15.98
CA LEU A 620 2.77 24.01 -16.47
C LEU A 620 3.20 24.15 -17.94
N ASN A 621 4.47 23.84 -18.21
CA ASN A 621 5.11 23.93 -19.54
C ASN A 621 5.79 22.60 -19.97
N LYS A 622 5.45 21.50 -19.31
CA LYS A 622 5.94 20.15 -19.62
C LYS A 622 4.93 19.35 -20.44
N GLY A 623 5.42 18.45 -21.29
CA GLY A 623 4.57 17.54 -22.06
C GLY A 623 4.00 16.41 -21.21
N LEU A 624 2.89 15.83 -21.66
CA LEU A 624 2.21 14.73 -20.96
C LEU A 624 2.79 13.35 -21.31
N ASP A 625 3.49 13.18 -22.43
CA ASP A 625 4.09 11.88 -22.77
C ASP A 625 5.25 11.55 -21.81
N ARG A 626 5.30 10.32 -21.31
CA ARG A 626 6.40 9.77 -20.49
C ARG A 626 7.70 9.60 -21.28
N MET A 627 7.60 9.49 -22.61
CA MET A 627 8.76 9.36 -23.49
C MET A 627 9.39 10.70 -23.88
N GLU A 628 8.75 11.83 -23.56
CA GLU A 628 9.32 13.15 -23.78
C GLU A 628 10.45 13.46 -22.78
N LYS A 629 11.55 14.03 -23.28
CA LYS A 629 12.71 14.48 -22.50
C LYS A 629 12.37 15.41 -21.32
N TRP A 630 11.20 16.06 -21.37
CA TRP A 630 10.69 16.96 -20.34
C TRP A 630 9.25 16.60 -19.95
N SER A 631 9.00 15.31 -19.69
CA SER A 631 7.71 14.81 -19.20
C SER A 631 7.28 15.45 -17.88
N LEU A 632 5.99 15.80 -17.77
CA LEU A 632 5.36 16.26 -16.53
C LEU A 632 5.50 15.22 -15.42
N HIS A 633 5.47 13.93 -15.77
CA HIS A 633 5.65 12.84 -14.82
C HIS A 633 7.01 12.84 -14.11
N ASP A 634 8.02 13.53 -14.65
CA ASP A 634 9.34 13.71 -14.04
C ASP A 634 9.48 15.07 -13.34
N SER A 635 8.39 15.73 -12.96
CA SER A 635 8.41 17.01 -12.24
C SER A 635 8.26 16.82 -10.73
N VAL A 636 8.76 17.80 -9.97
CA VAL A 636 8.52 17.90 -8.53
C VAL A 636 7.02 18.07 -8.24
N PHE A 637 6.35 18.92 -9.05
CA PHE A 637 4.90 19.08 -9.07
C PHE A 637 4.15 17.74 -9.12
N TRP A 638 4.42 16.89 -10.10
CA TRP A 638 3.68 15.64 -10.30
C TRP A 638 3.96 14.57 -9.23
N ASN A 639 5.21 14.48 -8.77
CA ASN A 639 5.65 13.40 -7.89
C ASN A 639 5.50 13.69 -6.40
N TYR A 640 5.55 14.96 -6.00
CA TYR A 640 5.62 15.34 -4.59
C TYR A 640 4.58 16.41 -4.22
N GLU A 641 4.44 17.50 -4.97
CA GLU A 641 3.50 18.59 -4.61
C GLU A 641 2.03 18.19 -4.81
N LEU A 642 1.70 17.57 -5.95
CA LEU A 642 0.32 17.20 -6.26
C LEU A 642 -0.22 16.07 -5.36
N PRO A 643 0.53 14.98 -5.06
CA PRO A 643 0.12 14.02 -4.04
C PRO A 643 -0.01 14.66 -2.66
N THR A 644 0.88 15.60 -2.31
CA THR A 644 0.75 16.33 -1.04
C THR A 644 -0.55 17.13 -0.98
N LEU A 645 -0.90 17.86 -2.04
CA LEU A 645 -2.17 18.60 -2.13
C LEU A 645 -3.37 17.66 -1.90
N GLY A 646 -3.37 16.47 -2.51
CA GLY A 646 -4.42 15.47 -2.30
C GLY A 646 -4.50 15.00 -0.85
N ASN A 647 -3.36 14.75 -0.19
CA ASN A 647 -3.31 14.33 1.21
C ASN A 647 -3.79 15.44 2.18
N GLU A 648 -3.38 16.69 1.99
CA GLU A 648 -3.80 17.82 2.85
C GLU A 648 -5.28 18.15 2.66
N VAL A 649 -5.81 18.03 1.44
CA VAL A 649 -7.26 18.10 1.16
C VAL A 649 -8.02 16.94 1.82
N ALA A 650 -7.47 15.73 1.83
CA ALA A 650 -8.10 14.57 2.46
C ALA A 650 -8.04 14.61 4.00
N ALA A 651 -6.99 15.21 4.58
CA ALA A 651 -6.78 15.30 6.03
C ALA A 651 -7.56 16.46 6.69
N THR A 652 -8.07 17.42 5.93
CA THR A 652 -8.67 18.66 6.44
C THR A 652 -10.15 18.75 6.07
N GLU A 653 -11.00 19.27 6.97
CA GLU A 653 -12.40 19.51 6.61
C GLU A 653 -12.50 20.54 5.46
N PRO A 654 -13.40 20.37 4.47
CA PRO A 654 -13.50 21.26 3.30
C PRO A 654 -13.75 22.75 3.61
N THR A 655 -14.18 23.07 4.83
CA THR A 655 -14.36 24.43 5.33
C THR A 655 -13.07 25.09 5.82
N ASP A 656 -12.09 24.30 6.27
CA ASP A 656 -10.86 24.80 6.89
C ASP A 656 -9.72 25.00 5.88
N PHE A 657 -9.73 24.24 4.78
CA PHE A 657 -8.84 24.44 3.63
C PHE A 657 -9.65 24.61 2.33
N PRO A 658 -10.20 25.81 2.05
CA PRO A 658 -11.19 26.05 0.99
C PRO A 658 -10.58 26.15 -0.43
N LEU A 659 -9.48 25.42 -0.67
CA LEU A 659 -8.59 25.52 -1.82
C LEU A 659 -9.32 25.37 -3.16
N GLN A 660 -8.96 26.21 -4.13
CA GLN A 660 -9.34 26.08 -5.54
C GLN A 660 -8.08 25.89 -6.39
N LEU A 661 -7.96 24.75 -7.09
CA LEU A 661 -6.85 24.52 -8.02
C LEU A 661 -7.15 25.16 -9.37
N LEU A 662 -6.22 25.99 -9.86
CA LEU A 662 -6.22 26.58 -11.20
C LEU A 662 -4.93 26.16 -11.92
N LEU A 663 -5.07 25.48 -13.05
CA LEU A 663 -3.97 25.09 -13.93
C LEU A 663 -3.84 26.10 -15.07
N VAL A 664 -2.61 26.42 -15.47
CA VAL A 664 -2.30 27.19 -16.68
C VAL A 664 -1.42 26.31 -17.57
N ASP A 665 -1.96 25.81 -18.67
CA ASP A 665 -1.29 24.83 -19.53
C ASP A 665 -0.67 25.49 -20.76
N MET A 666 0.63 25.77 -20.69
CA MET A 666 1.44 26.38 -21.75
C MET A 666 1.71 25.44 -22.94
N ARG A 667 1.11 24.24 -22.97
CA ARG A 667 1.17 23.27 -24.08
C ARG A 667 -0.17 23.08 -24.80
N GLY A 668 -1.27 23.63 -24.31
CA GLY A 668 -2.56 23.49 -24.98
C GLY A 668 -3.20 22.10 -24.83
N THR A 669 -3.03 21.46 -23.67
CA THR A 669 -3.51 20.11 -23.38
C THR A 669 -4.50 20.06 -22.21
N CYS A 670 -5.14 21.18 -21.86
CA CYS A 670 -5.90 21.32 -20.61
C CYS A 670 -6.94 20.22 -20.37
N GLU A 671 -7.63 19.73 -21.40
CA GLU A 671 -8.59 18.62 -21.26
C GLU A 671 -7.90 17.38 -20.68
N LYS A 672 -6.76 16.98 -21.27
CA LYS A 672 -5.96 15.81 -20.84
C LYS A 672 -5.33 16.04 -19.47
N LEU A 673 -4.68 17.19 -19.31
CA LEU A 673 -3.99 17.58 -18.09
C LEU A 673 -4.93 17.62 -16.88
N ALA A 674 -6.12 18.23 -17.01
CA ALA A 674 -7.06 18.37 -15.90
C ALA A 674 -7.54 17.01 -15.38
N MET A 675 -7.89 16.05 -16.26
CA MET A 675 -8.29 14.71 -15.81
C MET A 675 -7.14 13.96 -15.16
N TRP A 676 -5.93 14.03 -15.73
CA TRP A 676 -4.75 13.37 -15.16
C TRP A 676 -4.38 13.95 -13.79
N VAL A 677 -4.51 15.27 -13.61
CA VAL A 677 -4.34 15.92 -12.32
C VAL A 677 -5.42 15.48 -11.32
N THR A 678 -6.69 15.37 -11.75
CA THR A 678 -7.78 14.78 -10.95
C THR A 678 -7.46 13.35 -10.52
N GLU A 679 -7.14 12.45 -11.46
CA GLU A 679 -6.81 11.05 -11.19
C GLU A 679 -5.65 10.94 -10.18
N ARG A 680 -4.60 11.75 -10.36
CA ARG A 680 -3.41 11.75 -9.49
C ARG A 680 -3.68 12.31 -8.08
N LEU A 681 -4.68 13.19 -7.93
CA LEU A 681 -5.17 13.65 -6.63
C LEU A 681 -6.05 12.57 -5.97
N GLU A 682 -6.96 11.94 -6.72
CA GLU A 682 -7.87 10.88 -6.26
C GLU A 682 -7.12 9.61 -5.82
N GLU A 683 -5.90 9.35 -6.34
CA GLU A 683 -5.00 8.30 -5.86
C GLU A 683 -4.64 8.41 -4.36
N GLN A 684 -4.83 9.57 -3.71
CA GLN A 684 -4.55 9.76 -2.27
C GLN A 684 -5.75 9.35 -1.40
N ASP A 685 -6.93 9.93 -1.69
CA ASP A 685 -8.23 9.52 -1.13
C ASP A 685 -9.35 9.93 -2.08
N ILE A 686 -9.80 8.98 -2.91
CA ILE A 686 -10.86 9.17 -3.90
C ILE A 686 -12.16 9.75 -3.33
N VAL A 687 -12.50 9.49 -2.06
CA VAL A 687 -13.74 9.97 -1.47
C VAL A 687 -13.60 11.43 -1.06
N SER A 688 -12.60 11.74 -0.24
CA SER A 688 -12.40 13.10 0.29
C SER A 688 -12.00 14.08 -0.81
N VAL A 689 -11.08 13.67 -1.69
CA VAL A 689 -10.69 14.46 -2.87
C VAL A 689 -11.83 14.57 -3.87
N GLY A 690 -12.59 13.50 -4.15
CA GLY A 690 -13.73 13.53 -5.07
C GLY A 690 -14.85 14.46 -4.60
N ILE A 691 -15.14 14.49 -3.30
CA ILE A 691 -16.08 15.45 -2.69
C ILE A 691 -15.55 16.88 -2.82
N TRP A 692 -14.26 17.11 -2.53
CA TRP A 692 -13.64 18.43 -2.70
C TRP A 692 -13.73 18.90 -4.16
N LEU A 693 -13.28 18.09 -5.13
CA LEU A 693 -13.34 18.39 -6.57
C LEU A 693 -14.76 18.62 -7.08
N SER A 694 -15.76 17.92 -6.54
CA SER A 694 -17.18 18.15 -6.84
C SER A 694 -17.65 19.55 -6.42
N SER A 695 -17.09 20.08 -5.32
CA SER A 695 -17.37 21.43 -4.82
C SER A 695 -16.44 22.54 -5.37
N LYS A 696 -15.24 22.15 -5.81
CA LYS A 696 -14.11 22.99 -6.25
C LYS A 696 -13.50 22.39 -7.53
N PRO A 697 -14.23 22.40 -8.67
CA PRO A 697 -13.77 21.78 -9.91
C PRO A 697 -12.50 22.47 -10.41
N ILE A 698 -11.58 21.70 -10.97
CA ILE A 698 -10.32 22.24 -11.51
C ILE A 698 -10.64 23.25 -12.62
N ILE A 699 -10.07 24.44 -12.51
CA ILE A 699 -10.06 25.44 -13.58
C ILE A 699 -8.80 25.20 -14.40
N CYS A 700 -8.89 25.11 -15.73
CA CYS A 700 -7.70 24.98 -16.57
C CYS A 700 -7.71 26.03 -17.69
N ILE A 701 -6.72 26.92 -17.67
CA ILE A 701 -6.51 27.93 -18.71
C ILE A 701 -5.64 27.31 -19.80
N ASP A 702 -6.30 26.95 -20.91
CA ASP A 702 -5.64 26.34 -22.05
C ASP A 702 -4.89 27.39 -22.88
N CYS A 703 -3.58 27.16 -23.05
CA CYS A 703 -2.68 28.01 -23.81
C CYS A 703 -2.07 27.21 -24.97
N ALA A 704 -2.91 26.96 -25.98
CA ALA A 704 -2.56 26.35 -27.26
C ALA A 704 -1.23 26.90 -27.81
N GLU A 705 -0.39 26.02 -28.36
CA GLU A 705 1.01 26.34 -28.66
C GLU A 705 1.18 27.65 -29.45
N GLY A 706 1.80 28.64 -28.80
CA GLY A 706 2.08 29.97 -29.37
C GLY A 706 0.97 31.02 -29.22
N GLN A 707 -0.17 30.71 -28.56
CA GLN A 707 -1.27 31.67 -28.36
C GLN A 707 -1.22 32.45 -27.05
N CYS A 708 -0.42 32.00 -26.07
CA CYS A 708 -0.20 32.72 -24.81
C CYS A 708 1.26 33.07 -24.60
N HIS A 709 1.48 34.22 -23.98
CA HIS A 709 2.72 34.58 -23.32
C HIS A 709 2.46 34.76 -21.81
N LEU A 710 3.52 34.72 -21.02
CA LEU A 710 3.47 35.08 -19.61
C LEU A 710 3.43 36.62 -19.47
N ASP A 711 2.25 37.19 -19.74
CA ASP A 711 2.02 38.63 -19.84
C ASP A 711 0.78 39.09 -19.05
N GLU A 712 0.54 40.41 -19.06
CA GLU A 712 -0.57 41.05 -18.37
C GLU A 712 -1.95 40.55 -18.86
N ALA A 713 -2.08 40.10 -20.12
CA ALA A 713 -3.34 39.60 -20.65
C ALA A 713 -3.68 38.21 -20.08
N LEU A 714 -2.68 37.32 -20.00
CA LEU A 714 -2.83 36.04 -19.31
C LEU A 714 -3.01 36.25 -17.79
N ALA A 715 -2.30 37.20 -17.19
CA ALA A 715 -2.38 37.49 -15.76
C ALA A 715 -3.77 38.05 -15.36
N ALA A 716 -4.33 38.95 -16.17
CA ALA A 716 -5.70 39.42 -16.00
C ALA A 716 -6.72 38.28 -16.15
N ARG A 717 -6.50 37.33 -17.08
CA ARG A 717 -7.35 36.13 -17.22
C ARG A 717 -7.28 35.24 -15.97
N VAL A 718 -6.09 35.01 -15.40
CA VAL A 718 -5.93 34.27 -14.13
C VAL A 718 -6.68 34.97 -12.99
N ARG A 719 -6.42 36.27 -12.76
CA ARG A 719 -7.10 37.06 -11.70
C ARG A 719 -8.63 37.03 -11.83
N SER A 720 -9.13 37.13 -13.06
CA SER A 720 -10.56 37.01 -13.35
C SER A 720 -11.12 35.62 -13.01
N CYS A 721 -10.41 34.54 -13.34
CA CYS A 721 -10.83 33.18 -13.00
C CYS A 721 -10.77 32.87 -11.50
N LEU A 722 -9.86 33.52 -10.75
CA LEU A 722 -9.76 33.45 -9.30
C LEU A 722 -10.81 34.34 -8.58
N GLY A 723 -11.46 35.27 -9.29
CA GLY A 723 -12.47 36.17 -8.72
C GLY A 723 -11.90 37.33 -7.90
N VAL A 724 -10.60 37.62 -8.04
CA VAL A 724 -9.88 38.64 -7.24
C VAL A 724 -10.34 40.07 -7.57
N ASP A 725 -10.83 40.32 -8.78
CA ASP A 725 -11.23 41.66 -9.27
C ASP A 725 -12.54 42.21 -8.66
N GLY A 726 -13.02 41.66 -7.55
CA GLY A 726 -14.09 42.24 -6.70
C GLY A 726 -15.51 42.30 -7.29
N SER A 727 -15.71 41.95 -8.56
CA SER A 727 -17.02 41.94 -9.23
C SER A 727 -17.90 40.72 -8.90
N LEU A 728 -18.11 40.47 -7.60
CA LEU A 728 -18.83 39.32 -7.01
C LEU A 728 -20.34 39.21 -7.38
N SER A 729 -20.83 39.98 -8.35
CA SER A 729 -22.23 40.03 -8.78
C SER A 729 -22.47 39.66 -10.24
N SER A 730 -21.43 39.35 -11.03
CA SER A 730 -21.59 38.83 -12.40
C SER A 730 -21.42 37.31 -12.43
N PRO A 731 -22.20 36.57 -13.25
CA PRO A 731 -21.94 35.16 -13.49
C PRO A 731 -20.54 34.98 -14.10
N VAL A 732 -19.86 33.91 -13.68
CA VAL A 732 -18.47 33.58 -14.03
C VAL A 732 -18.23 33.77 -15.52
N SER A 733 -17.16 34.50 -15.87
CA SER A 733 -16.83 34.78 -17.27
C SER A 733 -16.69 33.49 -18.08
N PRO A 734 -17.27 33.39 -19.29
CA PRO A 734 -17.15 32.22 -20.15
C PRO A 734 -15.70 31.94 -20.62
N SER A 735 -14.75 32.83 -20.31
CA SER A 735 -13.31 32.67 -20.56
C SER A 735 -12.59 31.71 -19.60
N CYS A 736 -13.25 31.23 -18.54
CA CYS A 736 -12.70 30.37 -17.49
C CYS A 736 -13.37 28.98 -17.51
N PRO A 737 -12.97 28.06 -18.41
CA PRO A 737 -13.56 26.74 -18.47
C PRO A 737 -13.29 25.97 -17.17
N ARG A 738 -14.37 25.50 -16.55
CA ARG A 738 -14.36 24.65 -15.36
C ARG A 738 -14.51 23.20 -15.80
N PHE A 739 -13.53 22.38 -15.45
CA PHE A 739 -13.60 20.95 -15.65
C PHE A 739 -14.37 20.34 -14.47
N VAL A 740 -15.70 20.40 -14.57
CA VAL A 740 -16.60 19.71 -13.63
C VAL A 740 -16.49 18.22 -13.92
N TYR A 741 -15.59 17.57 -13.20
CA TYR A 741 -15.45 16.12 -13.24
C TYR A 741 -16.62 15.49 -12.48
N THR A 742 -17.70 15.19 -13.21
CA THR A 742 -18.74 14.30 -12.71
C THR A 742 -18.14 12.90 -12.60
N LEU A 743 -18.27 12.26 -11.43
CA LEU A 743 -17.63 10.98 -11.05
C LEU A 743 -17.81 9.79 -12.03
N GLY A 744 -18.65 9.93 -13.06
CA GLY A 744 -18.92 8.93 -14.10
C GLY A 744 -18.19 9.12 -15.45
N MET A 745 -17.41 10.18 -15.69
CA MET A 745 -16.82 10.41 -17.03
C MET A 745 -15.78 9.35 -17.45
N ASN A 746 -14.99 8.81 -16.50
CA ASN A 746 -14.09 7.68 -16.76
C ASN A 746 -14.80 6.31 -16.88
N LEU A 747 -16.13 6.26 -16.78
CA LEU A 747 -16.94 5.11 -17.21
C LEU A 747 -17.50 5.26 -18.63
N ALA A 748 -17.56 6.49 -19.16
CA ALA A 748 -18.16 6.78 -20.47
C ALA A 748 -17.17 6.72 -21.64
N ARG A 749 -15.86 6.85 -21.38
CA ARG A 749 -14.84 6.97 -22.43
C ARG A 749 -14.50 5.68 -23.19
N ASP A 750 -14.85 4.53 -22.65
CA ASP A 750 -14.70 3.23 -23.31
C ASP A 750 -15.92 2.86 -24.18
N LEU A 751 -16.99 3.67 -24.20
CA LEU A 751 -18.17 3.44 -25.03
C LEU A 751 -18.00 4.05 -26.44
N PRO A 752 -18.14 3.28 -27.54
CA PRO A 752 -17.82 3.74 -28.89
C PRO A 752 -18.86 4.68 -29.54
N TRP A 753 -19.71 5.36 -28.75
CA TRP A 753 -20.88 6.11 -29.26
C TRP A 753 -21.14 7.45 -28.53
N PHE A 754 -20.24 8.43 -28.68
CA PHE A 754 -20.59 9.84 -28.47
C PHE A 754 -20.11 10.71 -29.64
N PRO A 755 -21.00 11.45 -30.32
CA PRO A 755 -20.60 12.50 -31.25
C PRO A 755 -20.15 13.76 -30.49
N SER A 756 -19.28 14.54 -31.15
CA SER A 756 -18.69 15.81 -30.67
C SER A 756 -19.69 16.87 -30.24
#